data_AF-A0AAV4YRF3-F1
#
_entry.id   AF-A0AAV4YRF3-F1
#
_cell.length_a   1.000
_cell.length_b   1.000
_cell.length_c   1.000
_cell.angle_alpha   90.00
_cell.angle_beta   90.00
_cell.angle_gamma   90.00
#
_symmetry.space_group_name_H-M   'P 1'
#
loop_
_entity.id
_entity.type
_entity.pdbx_description
1 polymer ?
#
loop_
_entity_poly.entity_id
_entity_poly.type
_entity_poly.pdbx_seq_one_letter_code
_entity_poly.pdbx_strand_id
1 'polypeptide(L)'
;MRRVFLLLGLLGLASSCLAEVLPLPALLDGANSTPLLRAAEAEGAALEALQRQREAEAGWQWFASAGIGRYRELVTEEVRDDYYGRDLALGLRHPLLGSLKRQQDALRSVEDQRQQQQARLQLARLEQRLALRSAYADWWRAQEELRWCDGIAEPARRAREQLAARLREGWLLASEARLQDGRWQALERRCAAAGPLLEETRYSLQSLSGQTIEPQSQAQTEALAASAQPLSAWLQQLERHPRLQERRGQLRQAERNRQSPWYAAVDLSFSVAQSYEDRSGGNEPGNGLVASISLSAPFDPLSYGQARGDEGAARHQMALAQLDAERERLVQGLGQALRAQRAAAEDLLQARQQLEAAALAVREQRLRRAGDVDQAYLGSLAAELEHGYAGLRLIAAWHGLWLREAALRLFVDDDVAHAPLLGPATLDWQAPVAAAHTAAAPRAVQWQQGVYLWDSHALLDEQRRAEALAQLRAAGMQRLYLGLDAAQVAEPERLRGQLRVLLSAAREQGFEVLLLLGDPHWLQPEGRQGLLDLLGELTTLPFAGLHLDLEVEQLGWPVPEARLRDWMDTLTAAASVSPWPLELSSHHRWFAAPRAGEYCVPCELRQRGVRQVSLMIYTRNAARSAELAADIARRWPGLSFRLAQSVEPQLAADESWSAASRAQLQAQTERWRQQLQPQAVAGIDWQDWSHYPH
;
A
#
# COMPACT_ATOMS: atom_id res chain seq x y z
N MET A 1 31.33 -59.85 -24.17
CA MET A 1 30.75 -58.52 -24.46
C MET A 1 29.23 -58.50 -24.29
N ARG A 2 28.70 -58.78 -23.08
CA ARG A 2 27.24 -58.70 -22.81
C ARG A 2 26.90 -58.32 -21.36
N ARG A 3 27.90 -58.01 -20.53
CA ARG A 3 27.72 -57.59 -19.12
C ARG A 3 28.08 -56.14 -18.83
N VAL A 4 28.59 -55.40 -19.82
CA VAL A 4 28.96 -53.98 -19.68
C VAL A 4 27.80 -53.04 -20.04
N PHE A 5 26.80 -53.52 -20.79
CA PHE A 5 25.64 -52.70 -21.20
C PHE A 5 24.51 -52.63 -20.17
N LEU A 6 24.55 -53.43 -19.10
CA LEU A 6 23.50 -53.44 -18.06
C LEU A 6 23.78 -52.47 -16.90
N LEU A 7 25.00 -51.93 -16.79
CA LEU A 7 25.36 -50.92 -15.79
C LEU A 7 25.26 -49.48 -16.30
N LEU A 8 25.14 -49.27 -17.61
CA LEU A 8 24.89 -47.95 -18.22
C LEU A 8 23.40 -47.65 -18.44
N GLY A 9 22.50 -48.64 -18.27
CA GLY A 9 21.05 -48.47 -18.40
C GLY A 9 20.33 -48.06 -17.10
N LEU A 10 20.98 -48.15 -15.95
CA LEU A 10 20.40 -47.82 -14.63
C LEU A 10 20.87 -46.46 -14.07
N LEU A 11 21.73 -45.74 -14.78
CA LEU A 11 22.18 -44.39 -14.44
C LEU A 11 21.38 -43.28 -15.16
N GLY A 12 20.35 -43.63 -15.94
CA GLY A 12 19.51 -42.71 -16.72
C GLY A 12 18.12 -42.40 -16.14
N LEU A 13 17.80 -42.88 -14.92
CA LEU A 13 16.50 -42.64 -14.26
C LEU A 13 16.64 -41.98 -12.88
N ALA A 14 17.74 -41.30 -12.63
CA ALA A 14 17.83 -40.30 -11.58
C ALA A 14 17.74 -38.90 -12.22
N SER A 15 16.63 -38.63 -12.92
CA SER A 15 16.18 -37.25 -13.04
C SER A 15 15.95 -36.80 -11.60
N SER A 16 16.87 -36.01 -11.09
CA SER A 16 16.67 -35.29 -9.84
C SER A 16 15.34 -34.58 -9.99
N CYS A 17 14.31 -35.02 -9.25
CA CYS A 17 13.06 -34.31 -9.08
C CYS A 17 13.41 -32.99 -8.37
N LEU A 18 13.93 -32.03 -9.12
CA LEU A 18 14.03 -30.65 -8.68
C LEU A 18 12.59 -30.18 -8.59
N ALA A 19 12.17 -29.87 -7.36
CA ALA A 19 10.88 -29.27 -7.11
C ALA A 19 10.76 -28.02 -7.99
N GLU A 20 9.75 -27.99 -8.85
CA GLU A 20 9.50 -26.86 -9.74
C GLU A 20 8.97 -25.70 -8.90
N VAL A 21 9.70 -24.58 -8.91
CA VAL A 21 9.29 -23.37 -8.20
C VAL A 21 8.23 -22.66 -9.03
N LEU A 22 7.03 -22.54 -8.49
CA LEU A 22 5.89 -21.93 -9.18
C LEU A 22 5.68 -20.51 -8.66
N PRO A 23 6.11 -19.46 -9.39
CA PRO A 23 5.97 -18.08 -8.95
C PRO A 23 4.52 -17.57 -9.07
N LEU A 24 4.08 -16.72 -8.14
CA LEU A 24 2.74 -16.12 -8.17
C LEU A 24 2.39 -15.41 -9.50
N PRO A 25 3.30 -14.63 -10.14
CA PRO A 25 3.05 -14.05 -11.46
C PRO A 25 2.58 -15.06 -12.53
N ALA A 26 3.13 -16.28 -12.55
CA ALA A 26 2.72 -17.30 -13.53
C ALA A 26 1.26 -17.73 -13.37
N LEU A 27 0.75 -17.75 -12.13
CA LEU A 27 -0.66 -18.02 -11.86
C LEU A 27 -1.56 -16.82 -12.18
N LEU A 28 -1.07 -15.60 -11.96
CA LEU A 28 -1.80 -14.37 -12.25
C LEU A 28 -1.96 -14.12 -13.75
N ASP A 29 -0.98 -14.50 -14.58
CA ASP A 29 -1.06 -14.34 -16.04
C ASP A 29 -2.17 -15.20 -16.67
N GLY A 30 -2.44 -16.38 -16.10
CA GLY A 30 -3.54 -17.26 -16.50
C GLY A 30 -4.91 -16.91 -15.89
N ALA A 31 -4.95 -16.00 -14.92
CA ALA A 31 -6.13 -15.69 -14.10
C ALA A 31 -7.31 -15.09 -14.88
N ASN A 32 -7.08 -14.62 -16.11
CA ASN A 32 -8.11 -13.95 -16.93
C ASN A 32 -9.12 -14.91 -17.59
N SER A 33 -8.93 -16.23 -17.46
CA SER A 33 -9.70 -17.25 -18.20
C SER A 33 -10.67 -18.09 -17.35
N THR A 34 -10.94 -17.66 -16.11
CA THR A 34 -11.79 -18.42 -15.17
C THR A 34 -13.25 -18.50 -15.63
N PRO A 35 -14.01 -19.53 -15.22
CA PRO A 35 -15.43 -19.64 -15.55
C PRO A 35 -16.26 -18.42 -15.15
N LEU A 36 -15.92 -17.79 -14.01
CA LEU A 36 -16.60 -16.60 -13.50
C LEU A 36 -16.37 -15.39 -14.42
N LEU A 37 -15.13 -15.16 -14.86
CA LEU A 37 -14.84 -14.09 -15.81
C LEU A 37 -15.44 -14.35 -17.19
N ARG A 38 -15.44 -15.60 -17.66
CA ARG A 38 -16.13 -15.98 -18.91
C ARG A 38 -17.63 -15.72 -18.88
N ALA A 39 -18.28 -15.95 -17.73
CA ALA A 39 -19.70 -15.61 -17.56
C ALA A 39 -19.93 -14.09 -17.65
N ALA A 40 -19.09 -13.28 -17.01
CA ALA A 40 -19.17 -11.83 -17.07
C ALA A 40 -18.90 -11.27 -18.49
N GLU A 41 -17.96 -11.87 -19.23
CA GLU A 41 -17.69 -11.54 -20.63
C GLU A 41 -18.85 -11.91 -21.55
N ALA A 42 -19.50 -13.06 -21.32
CA ALA A 42 -20.69 -13.47 -22.06
C ALA A 42 -21.88 -12.52 -21.85
N GLU A 43 -22.06 -12.00 -20.63
CA GLU A 43 -23.06 -10.96 -20.34
C GLU A 43 -22.75 -9.66 -21.10
N GLY A 44 -21.47 -9.29 -21.23
CA GLY A 44 -21.04 -8.19 -22.10
C GLY A 44 -21.43 -8.40 -23.56
N ALA A 45 -21.19 -9.59 -24.11
CA ALA A 45 -21.59 -9.96 -25.47
C ALA A 45 -23.12 -9.95 -25.66
N ALA A 46 -23.87 -10.36 -24.64
CA ALA A 46 -25.33 -10.29 -24.65
C ALA A 46 -25.84 -8.84 -24.72
N LEU A 47 -25.21 -7.91 -23.98
CA LEU A 47 -25.51 -6.48 -24.05
C LEU A 47 -25.17 -5.87 -25.41
N GLU A 48 -24.08 -6.30 -26.06
CA GLU A 48 -23.75 -5.88 -27.42
C GLU A 48 -24.76 -6.38 -28.46
N ALA A 49 -25.25 -7.61 -28.31
CA ALA A 49 -26.34 -8.14 -29.13
C ALA A 49 -27.65 -7.37 -28.89
N LEU A 50 -27.96 -7.06 -27.64
CA LEU A 50 -29.13 -6.26 -27.26
C LEU A 50 -29.04 -4.83 -27.81
N GLN A 51 -27.85 -4.23 -27.83
CA GLN A 51 -27.64 -2.91 -28.43
C GLN A 51 -28.00 -2.94 -29.92
N ARG A 52 -27.44 -3.90 -30.68
CA ARG A 52 -27.77 -4.07 -32.11
C ARG A 52 -29.27 -4.31 -32.35
N GLN A 53 -29.92 -5.05 -31.46
CA GLN A 53 -31.38 -5.22 -31.51
C GLN A 53 -32.11 -3.87 -31.34
N ARG A 54 -31.73 -3.04 -30.36
CA ARG A 54 -32.36 -1.73 -30.13
C ARG A 54 -32.06 -0.73 -31.24
N GLU A 55 -30.88 -0.76 -31.83
CA GLU A 55 -30.53 0.04 -33.01
C GLU A 55 -31.44 -0.28 -34.20
N ALA A 56 -31.74 -1.56 -34.43
CA ALA A 56 -32.67 -2.00 -35.47
C ALA A 56 -34.13 -1.59 -35.16
N GLU A 57 -34.53 -1.55 -33.89
CA GLU A 57 -35.88 -1.14 -33.47
C GLU A 57 -36.11 0.38 -33.58
N ALA A 58 -35.06 1.20 -33.54
CA ALA A 58 -35.16 2.67 -33.52
C ALA A 58 -35.48 3.32 -34.88
N GLY A 59 -35.52 2.54 -35.97
CA GLY A 59 -35.75 3.03 -37.34
C GLY A 59 -37.10 2.65 -37.95
N TRP A 60 -37.13 2.57 -39.28
CA TRP A 60 -38.27 2.03 -40.02
C TRP A 60 -38.47 0.55 -39.72
N GLN A 61 -39.68 0.17 -39.38
CA GLN A 61 -40.06 -1.21 -39.11
C GLN A 61 -41.10 -1.66 -40.12
N TRP A 62 -40.97 -2.87 -40.65
CA TRP A 62 -42.05 -3.49 -41.39
C TRP A 62 -43.00 -4.20 -40.41
N PHE A 63 -44.27 -4.26 -40.75
CA PHE A 63 -45.26 -5.04 -40.01
C PHE A 63 -46.18 -5.76 -40.99
N ALA A 64 -46.69 -6.90 -40.54
CA ALA A 64 -47.72 -7.67 -41.21
C ALA A 64 -48.85 -7.95 -40.22
N SER A 65 -50.10 -7.75 -40.63
CA SER A 65 -51.26 -8.22 -39.89
C SER A 65 -52.14 -9.09 -40.79
N ALA A 66 -52.69 -10.15 -40.21
CA ALA A 66 -53.64 -11.02 -40.85
C ALA A 66 -54.82 -11.21 -39.91
N GLY A 67 -56.02 -10.86 -40.35
CA GLY A 67 -57.25 -11.08 -39.61
C GLY A 67 -58.18 -12.04 -40.35
N ILE A 68 -58.92 -12.84 -39.59
CA ILE A 68 -60.04 -13.62 -40.10
C ILE A 68 -61.19 -13.46 -39.11
N GLY A 69 -62.36 -13.10 -39.62
CA GLY A 69 -63.49 -12.78 -38.78
C GLY A 69 -64.81 -13.10 -39.47
N ARG A 70 -65.86 -13.22 -38.66
CA ARG A 70 -67.24 -13.21 -39.14
C ARG A 70 -67.83 -11.86 -38.80
N TYR A 71 -68.14 -11.08 -39.82
CA TYR A 71 -68.66 -9.75 -39.70
C TYR A 71 -70.18 -9.76 -39.94
N ARG A 72 -70.88 -8.88 -39.25
CA ARG A 72 -72.33 -8.69 -39.35
C ARG A 72 -72.57 -7.19 -39.46
N GLU A 73 -72.52 -6.67 -40.68
CA GLU A 73 -72.55 -5.24 -40.95
C GLU A 73 -73.94 -4.82 -41.44
N LEU A 74 -74.42 -3.66 -40.97
CA LEU A 74 -75.64 -3.04 -41.50
C LEU A 74 -75.27 -2.21 -42.72
N VAL A 75 -75.73 -2.63 -43.90
CA VAL A 75 -75.51 -1.92 -45.17
C VAL A 75 -76.51 -0.78 -45.33
N THR A 76 -77.75 -0.99 -44.88
CA THR A 76 -78.79 0.04 -44.71
C THR A 76 -79.48 -0.17 -43.36
N GLU A 77 -80.41 0.71 -42.95
CA GLU A 77 -81.17 0.57 -41.70
C GLU A 77 -81.94 -0.78 -41.59
N GLU A 78 -82.23 -1.44 -42.72
CA GLU A 78 -83.00 -2.69 -42.76
C GLU A 78 -82.24 -3.88 -43.39
N VAL A 79 -81.07 -3.65 -44.04
CA VAL A 79 -80.31 -4.70 -44.74
C VAL A 79 -79.01 -5.00 -44.01
N ARG A 80 -78.83 -6.27 -43.64
CA ARG A 80 -77.63 -6.78 -42.99
C ARG A 80 -76.84 -7.67 -43.94
N ASP A 81 -75.54 -7.43 -44.01
CA ASP A 81 -74.57 -8.26 -44.71
C ASP A 81 -73.76 -9.09 -43.70
N ASP A 82 -73.85 -10.41 -43.85
CA ASP A 82 -73.17 -11.39 -43.03
C ASP A 82 -72.11 -12.08 -43.87
N TYR A 83 -70.84 -11.79 -43.62
CA TYR A 83 -69.75 -12.37 -44.40
C TYR A 83 -68.61 -12.86 -43.51
N TYR A 84 -67.85 -13.81 -44.05
CA TYR A 84 -66.53 -14.15 -43.55
C TYR A 84 -65.52 -13.26 -44.26
N GLY A 85 -64.78 -12.47 -43.50
CA GLY A 85 -63.73 -11.58 -44.01
C GLY A 85 -62.36 -12.11 -43.64
N ARG A 86 -61.43 -11.98 -44.58
CA ARG A 86 -59.99 -12.16 -44.37
C ARG A 86 -59.31 -10.86 -44.75
N ASP A 87 -58.50 -10.32 -43.86
CA ASP A 87 -57.71 -9.14 -44.13
C ASP A 87 -56.22 -9.46 -44.00
N LEU A 88 -55.43 -8.88 -44.88
CA LEU A 88 -53.97 -8.91 -44.85
C LEU A 88 -53.49 -7.48 -45.01
N ALA A 89 -52.64 -7.00 -44.11
CA ALA A 89 -51.96 -5.72 -44.27
C ALA A 89 -50.45 -5.91 -44.15
N LEU A 90 -49.71 -5.30 -45.07
CA LEU A 90 -48.26 -5.25 -45.08
C LEU A 90 -47.84 -3.79 -45.17
N GLY A 91 -47.01 -3.33 -44.24
CA GLY A 91 -46.68 -1.92 -44.17
C GLY A 91 -45.36 -1.61 -43.49
N LEU A 92 -44.99 -0.33 -43.57
CA LEU A 92 -43.86 0.26 -42.86
C LEU A 92 -44.39 1.22 -41.80
N ARG A 93 -43.75 1.26 -40.65
CA ARG A 93 -44.02 2.22 -39.58
C ARG A 93 -42.74 2.88 -39.09
N HIS A 94 -42.85 4.15 -38.70
CA HIS A 94 -41.78 4.94 -38.12
C HIS A 94 -42.26 5.62 -36.84
N PRO A 95 -41.57 5.42 -35.69
CA PRO A 95 -41.90 6.12 -34.46
C PRO A 95 -41.49 7.60 -34.54
N LEU A 96 -42.29 8.49 -33.94
CA LEU A 96 -42.06 9.93 -33.87
C LEU A 96 -42.27 10.41 -32.42
N LEU A 97 -41.82 11.62 -32.09
CA LEU A 97 -41.99 12.26 -30.77
C LEU A 97 -41.64 11.32 -29.59
N GLY A 98 -42.56 11.08 -28.66
CA GLY A 98 -42.38 10.24 -27.48
C GLY A 98 -42.08 8.77 -27.80
N SER A 99 -42.65 8.23 -28.88
CA SER A 99 -42.35 6.88 -29.35
C SER A 99 -40.90 6.76 -29.80
N LEU A 100 -40.37 7.75 -30.53
CA LEU A 100 -38.96 7.79 -30.95
C LEU A 100 -38.03 7.99 -29.74
N LYS A 101 -38.40 8.88 -28.82
CA LYS A 101 -37.65 9.10 -27.57
C LYS A 101 -37.54 7.83 -26.74
N ARG A 102 -38.62 7.04 -26.62
CA ARG A 102 -38.59 5.75 -25.90
C ARG A 102 -37.63 4.76 -26.52
N GLN A 103 -37.56 4.68 -27.86
CA GLN A 103 -36.59 3.84 -28.56
C GLN A 103 -35.15 4.31 -28.32
N GLN A 104 -34.91 5.63 -28.39
CA GLN A 104 -33.61 6.23 -28.10
C GLN A 104 -33.18 6.03 -26.63
N ASP A 105 -34.12 6.12 -25.69
CA ASP A 105 -33.86 5.87 -24.27
C ASP A 105 -33.58 4.39 -24.00
N ALA A 106 -34.26 3.48 -24.69
CA ALA A 106 -33.97 2.05 -24.62
C ALA A 106 -32.54 1.76 -25.12
N LEU A 107 -32.13 2.33 -26.26
CA LEU A 107 -30.75 2.23 -26.75
C LEU A 107 -29.73 2.74 -25.71
N ARG A 108 -29.92 3.96 -25.21
CA ARG A 108 -29.05 4.57 -24.19
C ARG A 108 -29.00 3.77 -22.90
N SER A 109 -30.12 3.16 -22.51
CA SER A 109 -30.16 2.32 -21.31
C SER A 109 -29.26 1.09 -21.45
N VAL A 110 -29.16 0.52 -22.66
CA VAL A 110 -28.24 -0.60 -22.95
C VAL A 110 -26.80 -0.13 -22.97
N GLU A 111 -26.51 1.05 -23.53
CA GLU A 111 -25.18 1.67 -23.47
C GLU A 111 -24.72 1.89 -22.01
N ASP A 112 -25.61 2.39 -21.16
CA ASP A 112 -25.35 2.59 -19.74
C ASP A 112 -25.14 1.27 -19.00
N GLN A 113 -25.96 0.25 -19.28
CA GLN A 113 -25.75 -1.11 -18.75
C GLN A 113 -24.41 -1.69 -19.18
N ARG A 114 -23.98 -1.46 -20.42
CA ARG A 114 -22.69 -1.91 -20.92
C ARG A 114 -21.53 -1.24 -20.18
N GLN A 115 -21.60 0.07 -19.95
CA GLN A 115 -20.59 0.78 -19.15
C GLN A 115 -20.54 0.26 -17.71
N GLN A 116 -21.70 0.02 -17.09
CA GLN A 116 -21.77 -0.59 -15.75
C GLN A 116 -21.16 -2.00 -15.76
N GLN A 117 -21.44 -2.80 -16.79
CA GLN A 117 -20.89 -4.15 -16.90
C GLN A 117 -19.37 -4.15 -17.08
N GLN A 118 -18.81 -3.18 -17.81
CA GLN A 118 -17.35 -3.02 -17.92
C GLN A 118 -16.72 -2.75 -16.54
N ALA A 119 -17.33 -1.87 -15.74
CA ALA A 119 -16.86 -1.61 -14.37
C ALA A 119 -16.97 -2.85 -13.47
N ARG A 120 -18.06 -3.62 -13.59
CA ARG A 120 -18.24 -4.89 -12.86
C ARG A 120 -17.22 -5.95 -13.26
N LEU A 121 -16.92 -6.06 -14.56
CA LEU A 121 -15.90 -6.97 -15.07
C LEU A 121 -14.51 -6.59 -14.53
N GLN A 122 -14.16 -5.30 -14.52
CA GLN A 122 -12.91 -4.83 -13.91
C GLN A 122 -12.84 -5.17 -12.42
N LEU A 123 -13.93 -4.94 -11.67
CA LEU A 123 -14.00 -5.32 -10.25
C LEU A 123 -13.82 -6.83 -10.06
N ALA A 124 -14.52 -7.65 -10.85
CA ALA A 124 -14.42 -9.10 -10.78
C ALA A 124 -12.99 -9.59 -11.07
N ARG A 125 -12.25 -8.92 -11.97
CA ARG A 125 -10.83 -9.22 -12.21
C ARG A 125 -9.97 -8.89 -10.99
N LEU A 126 -10.18 -7.74 -10.35
CA LEU A 126 -9.45 -7.38 -9.12
C LEU A 126 -9.75 -8.37 -7.97
N GLU A 127 -11.02 -8.72 -7.77
CA GLU A 127 -11.46 -9.67 -6.75
C GLU A 127 -10.90 -11.08 -7.01
N GLN A 128 -10.87 -11.54 -8.26
CA GLN A 128 -10.28 -12.82 -8.64
C GLN A 128 -8.77 -12.85 -8.38
N ARG A 129 -8.05 -11.77 -8.73
CA ARG A 129 -6.60 -11.69 -8.47
C ARG A 129 -6.30 -11.61 -6.98
N LEU A 130 -7.12 -10.91 -6.19
CA LEU A 130 -7.03 -10.93 -4.73
C LEU A 130 -7.21 -12.34 -4.16
N ALA A 131 -8.24 -13.06 -4.61
CA ALA A 131 -8.49 -14.44 -4.18
C ALA A 131 -7.30 -15.35 -4.50
N LEU A 132 -6.73 -15.23 -5.70
CA LEU A 132 -5.53 -15.99 -6.09
C LEU A 132 -4.31 -15.66 -5.24
N ARG A 133 -4.03 -14.37 -5.01
CA ARG A 133 -2.91 -13.95 -4.14
C ARG A 133 -3.07 -14.49 -2.71
N SER A 134 -4.29 -14.46 -2.19
CA SER A 134 -4.60 -14.95 -0.85
C SER A 134 -4.44 -16.47 -0.75
N ALA A 135 -5.00 -17.22 -1.70
CA ALA A 135 -4.88 -18.68 -1.76
C ALA A 135 -3.42 -19.13 -1.97
N TYR A 136 -2.63 -18.36 -2.74
CA TYR A 136 -1.21 -18.62 -2.91
C TYR A 136 -0.43 -18.41 -1.60
N ALA A 137 -0.73 -17.34 -0.85
CA ALA A 137 -0.14 -17.11 0.46
C ALA A 137 -0.53 -18.21 1.47
N ASP A 138 -1.76 -18.72 1.42
CA ASP A 138 -2.23 -19.85 2.24
C ASP A 138 -1.45 -21.14 1.91
N TRP A 139 -1.28 -21.43 0.62
CA TRP A 139 -0.51 -22.58 0.16
C TRP A 139 0.98 -22.47 0.56
N TRP A 140 1.58 -21.31 0.38
CA TRP A 140 2.94 -21.03 0.85
C TRP A 140 3.07 -21.25 2.36
N ARG A 141 2.12 -20.72 3.15
CA ARG A 141 2.11 -20.88 4.60
C ARG A 141 2.08 -22.35 4.99
N ALA A 142 1.20 -23.14 4.37
CA ALA A 142 1.09 -24.57 4.65
C ALA A 142 2.40 -25.31 4.34
N GLN A 143 3.09 -24.95 3.24
CA GLN A 143 4.40 -25.52 2.90
C GLN A 143 5.49 -25.16 3.91
N GLU A 144 5.55 -23.91 4.37
CA GLU A 144 6.55 -23.48 5.36
C GLU A 144 6.25 -24.04 6.75
N GLU A 145 4.98 -24.11 7.18
CA GLU A 145 4.61 -24.74 8.45
C GLU A 145 4.99 -26.23 8.44
N LEU A 146 4.75 -26.95 7.34
CA LEU A 146 5.17 -28.35 7.18
C LEU A 146 6.69 -28.50 7.29
N ARG A 147 7.45 -27.70 6.52
CA ARG A 147 8.94 -27.70 6.56
C ARG A 147 9.49 -27.39 7.96
N TRP A 148 8.89 -26.43 8.66
CA TRP A 148 9.27 -26.09 10.03
C TRP A 148 8.95 -27.23 11.01
N CYS A 149 7.79 -27.84 10.85
CA CYS A 149 7.34 -28.95 11.68
C CYS A 149 8.17 -30.23 11.50
N ASP A 150 8.66 -30.52 10.30
CA ASP A 150 9.59 -31.62 10.05
C ASP A 150 10.88 -31.47 10.88
N GLY A 151 11.37 -30.24 11.06
CA GLY A 151 12.51 -29.93 11.92
C GLY A 151 12.24 -30.08 13.43
N ILE A 152 10.98 -30.07 13.85
CA ILE A 152 10.55 -30.12 15.27
C ILE A 152 10.14 -31.53 15.71
N ALA A 153 9.70 -32.38 14.78
CA ALA A 153 9.17 -33.71 15.09
C ALA A 153 10.11 -34.56 15.96
N GLU A 154 11.40 -34.64 15.57
CA GLU A 154 12.41 -35.40 16.32
C GLU A 154 12.75 -34.79 17.70
N PRO A 155 13.01 -33.48 17.83
CA PRO A 155 13.13 -32.83 19.15
C PRO A 155 11.92 -33.06 20.06
N ALA A 156 10.70 -32.94 19.53
CA ALA A 156 9.47 -33.10 20.30
C ALA A 156 9.32 -34.53 20.84
N ARG A 157 9.52 -35.56 19.99
CA ARG A 157 9.48 -36.96 20.43
C ARG A 157 10.51 -37.24 21.52
N ARG A 158 11.76 -36.81 21.32
CA ARG A 158 12.84 -36.99 22.31
C ARG A 158 12.55 -36.27 23.62
N ALA A 159 12.01 -35.05 23.59
CA ALA A 159 11.62 -34.31 24.78
C ALA A 159 10.59 -35.08 25.62
N ARG A 160 9.56 -35.63 24.98
CA ARG A 160 8.49 -36.40 25.64
C ARG A 160 8.97 -37.73 26.21
N GLU A 161 9.82 -38.46 25.49
CA GLU A 161 10.46 -39.69 25.98
C GLU A 161 11.31 -39.43 27.23
N GLN A 162 12.08 -38.34 27.22
CA GLN A 162 12.92 -37.97 28.36
C GLN A 162 12.07 -37.51 29.57
N LEU A 163 10.99 -36.75 29.35
CA LEU A 163 10.03 -36.39 30.41
C LEU A 163 9.41 -37.64 31.05
N ALA A 164 9.00 -38.62 30.24
CA ALA A 164 8.44 -39.88 30.72
C ALA A 164 9.46 -40.74 31.49
N ALA A 165 10.72 -40.76 31.06
CA ALA A 165 11.80 -41.44 31.79
C ALA A 165 12.03 -40.81 33.17
N ARG A 166 12.19 -39.48 33.25
CA ARG A 166 12.41 -38.77 34.52
C ARG A 166 11.24 -38.88 35.49
N LEU A 167 10.00 -38.90 34.99
CA LEU A 167 8.82 -39.15 35.81
C LEU A 167 8.84 -40.56 36.43
N ARG A 168 9.22 -41.59 35.65
CA ARG A 168 9.31 -42.97 36.16
C ARG A 168 10.42 -43.15 37.20
N GLU A 169 11.51 -42.42 37.04
CA GLU A 169 12.66 -42.45 37.95
C GLU A 169 12.49 -41.54 39.18
N GLY A 170 11.40 -40.76 39.26
CA GLY A 170 11.09 -39.91 40.43
C GLY A 170 11.81 -38.56 40.47
N TRP A 171 12.48 -38.15 39.40
CA TRP A 171 13.21 -36.87 39.30
C TRP A 171 12.33 -35.65 38.97
N LEU A 172 11.02 -35.85 38.75
CA LEU A 172 10.10 -34.80 38.33
C LEU A 172 8.72 -34.97 38.97
N LEU A 173 8.09 -33.86 39.36
CA LEU A 173 6.72 -33.86 39.89
C LEU A 173 5.72 -34.23 38.79
N ALA A 174 4.70 -35.03 39.14
CA ALA A 174 3.68 -35.47 38.19
C ALA A 174 2.89 -34.30 37.55
N SER A 175 2.68 -33.21 38.28
CA SER A 175 2.03 -31.99 37.77
C SER A 175 2.85 -31.32 36.67
N GLU A 176 4.16 -31.14 36.90
CA GLU A 176 5.08 -30.50 35.96
C GLU A 176 5.29 -31.35 34.71
N ALA A 177 5.43 -32.66 34.88
CA ALA A 177 5.53 -33.60 33.77
C ALA A 177 4.30 -33.54 32.86
N ARG A 178 3.08 -33.55 33.44
CA ARG A 178 1.82 -33.45 32.68
C ARG A 178 1.66 -32.11 31.98
N LEU A 179 2.04 -31.01 32.62
CA LEU A 179 1.99 -29.68 32.02
C LEU A 179 2.88 -29.60 30.78
N GLN A 180 4.13 -30.05 30.90
CA GLN A 180 5.08 -30.00 29.78
C GLN A 180 4.71 -30.97 28.67
N ASP A 181 4.31 -32.20 29.00
CA ASP A 181 3.84 -33.17 28.00
C ASP A 181 2.63 -32.65 27.22
N GLY A 182 1.65 -32.03 27.91
CA GLY A 182 0.48 -31.44 27.27
C GLY A 182 0.84 -30.31 26.29
N ARG A 183 1.84 -29.49 26.60
CA ARG A 183 2.32 -28.43 25.70
C ARG A 183 3.04 -29.00 24.48
N TRP A 184 3.91 -29.99 24.65
CA TRP A 184 4.56 -30.68 23.53
C TRP A 184 3.55 -31.40 22.64
N GLN A 185 2.56 -32.07 23.24
CA GLN A 185 1.46 -32.72 22.50
C GLN A 185 0.61 -31.71 21.72
N ALA A 186 0.42 -30.50 22.24
CA ALA A 186 -0.28 -29.44 21.51
C ALA A 186 0.52 -28.98 20.27
N LEU A 187 1.84 -28.86 20.38
CA LEU A 187 2.73 -28.54 19.25
C LEU A 187 2.74 -29.67 18.21
N GLU A 188 2.87 -30.93 18.62
CA GLU A 188 2.81 -32.09 17.72
C GLU A 188 1.47 -32.17 16.98
N ARG A 189 0.34 -31.96 17.66
CA ARG A 189 -0.98 -31.93 17.01
C ARG A 189 -1.10 -30.83 15.97
N ARG A 190 -0.55 -29.64 16.24
CA ARG A 190 -0.49 -28.55 15.27
C ARG A 190 0.34 -28.95 14.05
N CYS A 191 1.49 -29.58 14.26
CA CYS A 191 2.34 -30.05 13.17
C CYS A 191 1.73 -31.18 12.35
N ALA A 192 1.00 -32.10 12.99
CA ALA A 192 0.29 -33.16 12.30
C ALA A 192 -0.83 -32.63 11.37
N ALA A 193 -1.37 -31.43 11.64
CA ALA A 193 -2.37 -30.78 10.80
C ALA A 193 -1.78 -30.10 9.55
N ALA A 194 -0.46 -29.88 9.48
CA ALA A 194 0.17 -29.16 8.38
C ALA A 194 0.07 -29.90 7.03
N GLY A 195 0.19 -31.23 7.04
CA GLY A 195 0.08 -32.06 5.82
C GLY A 195 -1.30 -31.98 5.15
N PRO A 196 -2.41 -32.27 5.86
CA PRO A 196 -3.76 -32.11 5.31
C PRO A 196 -4.05 -30.67 4.85
N LEU A 197 -3.58 -29.66 5.59
CA LEU A 197 -3.75 -28.25 5.22
C LEU A 197 -3.04 -27.90 3.90
N LEU A 198 -1.87 -28.48 3.65
CA LEU A 198 -1.15 -28.30 2.39
C LEU A 198 -1.95 -28.81 1.18
N GLU A 199 -2.57 -29.98 1.30
CA GLU A 199 -3.40 -30.53 0.22
C GLU A 199 -4.67 -29.70 -0.01
N GLU A 200 -5.33 -29.25 1.05
CA GLU A 200 -6.53 -28.40 0.97
C GLU A 200 -6.23 -27.05 0.28
N THR A 201 -5.17 -26.37 0.72
CA THR A 201 -4.75 -25.08 0.15
C THR A 201 -4.29 -25.21 -1.30
N ARG A 202 -3.58 -26.29 -1.66
CA ARG A 202 -3.20 -26.60 -3.04
C ARG A 202 -4.43 -26.82 -3.93
N TYR A 203 -5.41 -27.60 -3.47
CA TYR A 203 -6.66 -27.83 -4.23
C TYR A 203 -7.46 -26.55 -4.42
N SER A 204 -7.58 -25.72 -3.37
CA SER A 204 -8.22 -24.41 -3.44
C SER A 204 -7.56 -23.51 -4.49
N LEU A 205 -6.22 -23.43 -4.48
CA LEU A 205 -5.46 -22.65 -5.44
C LEU A 205 -5.62 -23.17 -6.88
N GLN A 206 -5.63 -24.49 -7.08
CA GLN A 206 -5.91 -25.11 -8.37
C GLN A 206 -7.33 -24.79 -8.88
N SER A 207 -8.33 -24.81 -8.00
CA SER A 207 -9.71 -24.45 -8.36
C SER A 207 -9.82 -22.99 -8.78
N LEU A 208 -9.15 -22.07 -8.08
CA LEU A 208 -9.16 -20.64 -8.37
C LEU A 208 -8.36 -20.28 -9.62
N SER A 209 -7.21 -20.93 -9.85
CA SER A 209 -6.33 -20.62 -10.99
C SER A 209 -6.79 -21.29 -12.28
N GLY A 210 -7.55 -22.39 -12.19
CA GLY A 210 -7.88 -23.23 -13.33
C GLY A 210 -6.69 -24.01 -13.89
N GLN A 211 -5.54 -23.97 -13.20
CA GLN A 211 -4.30 -24.65 -13.58
C GLN A 211 -4.03 -25.83 -12.64
N THR A 212 -3.57 -26.95 -13.17
CA THR A 212 -3.13 -28.08 -12.35
C THR A 212 -1.83 -27.72 -11.63
N ILE A 213 -1.79 -27.91 -10.31
CA ILE A 213 -0.60 -27.67 -9.49
C ILE A 213 -0.10 -29.02 -8.98
N GLU A 214 1.09 -29.40 -9.45
CA GLU A 214 1.72 -30.66 -9.08
C GLU A 214 2.07 -30.69 -7.58
N PRO A 215 1.91 -31.84 -6.88
CA PRO A 215 2.19 -31.95 -5.44
C PRO A 215 3.62 -31.55 -5.04
N GLN A 216 4.61 -31.78 -5.92
CA GLN A 216 6.01 -31.42 -5.71
C GLN A 216 6.36 -29.94 -5.97
N SER A 217 5.39 -29.13 -6.43
CA SER A 217 5.63 -27.71 -6.73
C SER A 217 5.91 -26.93 -5.44
N GLN A 218 6.79 -25.94 -5.51
CA GLN A 218 7.11 -25.07 -4.37
C GLN A 218 6.66 -23.64 -4.60
N ALA A 219 6.06 -23.04 -3.58
CA ALA A 219 5.71 -21.63 -3.58
C ALA A 219 6.98 -20.78 -3.43
N GLN A 220 7.09 -19.74 -4.25
CA GLN A 220 8.11 -18.70 -4.13
C GLN A 220 7.59 -17.56 -3.26
N THR A 221 8.40 -17.09 -2.33
CA THR A 221 8.10 -15.88 -1.55
C THR A 221 8.27 -14.62 -2.38
N GLU A 222 7.43 -13.62 -2.15
CA GLU A 222 7.60 -12.28 -2.72
C GLU A 222 8.18 -11.30 -1.69
N ALA A 223 8.86 -10.25 -2.13
CA ALA A 223 9.21 -9.14 -1.26
C ALA A 223 7.95 -8.35 -0.93
N LEU A 224 7.65 -8.16 0.36
CA LEU A 224 6.45 -7.50 0.85
C LEU A 224 6.77 -6.06 1.29
N ALA A 225 5.84 -5.13 1.14
CA ALA A 225 6.00 -3.76 1.56
C ALA A 225 6.15 -3.63 3.08
N ALA A 226 7.21 -2.95 3.51
CA ALA A 226 7.44 -2.62 4.92
C ALA A 226 6.50 -1.53 5.42
N SER A 227 6.15 -0.57 4.55
CA SER A 227 5.26 0.54 4.90
C SER A 227 4.57 1.11 3.67
N ALA A 228 3.24 0.99 3.60
CA ALA A 228 2.44 1.65 2.57
C ALA A 228 2.39 3.18 2.78
N GLN A 229 2.29 3.92 1.68
CA GLN A 229 2.11 5.38 1.67
C GLN A 229 0.86 5.80 2.46
N PRO A 230 0.82 7.02 3.02
CA PRO A 230 -0.34 7.50 3.79
C PRO A 230 -1.59 7.63 2.93
N LEU A 231 -2.77 7.59 3.57
CA LEU A 231 -4.09 7.62 2.92
C LEU A 231 -4.20 8.71 1.84
N SER A 232 -3.65 9.90 2.09
CA SER A 232 -3.67 11.05 1.16
C SER A 232 -3.07 10.71 -0.21
N ALA A 233 -2.03 9.90 -0.29
CA ALA A 233 -1.39 9.49 -1.55
C ALA A 233 -2.29 8.54 -2.38
N TRP A 234 -3.19 7.82 -1.72
CA TRP A 234 -4.08 6.84 -2.36
C TRP A 234 -5.39 7.44 -2.85
N LEU A 235 -5.85 8.56 -2.26
CA LEU A 235 -7.15 9.17 -2.57
C LEU A 235 -7.32 9.45 -4.07
N GLN A 236 -6.27 9.92 -4.75
CA GLN A 236 -6.34 10.22 -6.18
C GLN A 236 -6.57 8.95 -7.03
N GLN A 237 -5.97 7.82 -6.67
CA GLN A 237 -6.16 6.57 -7.39
C GLN A 237 -7.50 5.92 -7.08
N LEU A 238 -8.01 6.13 -5.86
CA LEU A 238 -9.32 5.64 -5.46
C LEU A 238 -10.44 6.21 -6.35
N GLU A 239 -10.30 7.43 -6.87
CA GLU A 239 -11.25 8.04 -7.81
C GLU A 239 -11.39 7.29 -9.15
N ARG A 240 -10.46 6.38 -9.47
CA ARG A 240 -10.50 5.51 -10.65
C ARG A 240 -11.08 4.13 -10.34
N HIS A 241 -11.38 3.83 -9.08
CA HIS A 241 -11.85 2.51 -8.65
C HIS A 241 -13.14 2.09 -9.38
N PRO A 242 -13.27 0.85 -9.87
CA PRO A 242 -14.41 0.42 -10.68
C PRO A 242 -15.78 0.63 -10.02
N ARG A 243 -15.89 0.44 -8.69
CA ARG A 243 -17.15 0.73 -7.97
C ARG A 243 -17.58 2.19 -8.06
N LEU A 244 -16.64 3.14 -8.02
CA LEU A 244 -16.97 4.56 -8.20
C LEU A 244 -17.29 4.87 -9.66
N GLN A 245 -16.67 4.19 -10.61
CA GLN A 245 -17.00 4.33 -12.03
C GLN A 245 -18.43 3.85 -12.31
N GLU A 246 -18.85 2.72 -11.74
CA GLU A 246 -20.23 2.23 -11.83
C GLU A 246 -21.22 3.26 -11.27
N ARG A 247 -20.98 3.79 -10.06
CA ARG A 247 -21.85 4.80 -9.43
C ARG A 247 -21.90 6.12 -10.19
N ARG A 248 -20.77 6.58 -10.73
CA ARG A 248 -20.74 7.77 -11.62
C ARG A 248 -21.50 7.52 -12.93
N GLY A 249 -21.45 6.30 -13.45
CA GLY A 249 -22.30 5.87 -14.58
C GLY A 249 -23.79 6.05 -14.26
N GLN A 250 -24.22 5.55 -13.10
CA GLN A 250 -25.61 5.67 -12.62
C GLN A 250 -26.01 7.13 -12.39
N LEU A 251 -25.12 7.97 -11.83
CA LEU A 251 -25.39 9.40 -11.66
C LEU A 251 -25.55 10.11 -13.02
N ARG A 252 -24.67 9.83 -13.99
CA ARG A 252 -24.79 10.40 -15.36
C ARG A 252 -26.09 9.97 -16.02
N GLN A 253 -26.51 8.72 -15.83
CA GLN A 253 -27.80 8.23 -16.31
C GLN A 253 -28.97 8.98 -15.65
N ALA A 254 -28.93 9.17 -14.34
CA ALA A 254 -29.97 9.90 -13.61
C ALA A 254 -30.03 11.38 -14.00
N GLU A 255 -28.89 12.05 -14.17
CA GLU A 255 -28.81 13.46 -14.59
C GLU A 255 -29.43 13.67 -15.98
N ARG A 256 -29.16 12.76 -16.93
CA ARG A 256 -29.79 12.81 -18.26
C ARG A 256 -31.29 12.60 -18.22
N ASN A 257 -31.78 11.76 -17.31
CA ASN A 257 -33.20 11.46 -17.15
C ASN A 257 -33.93 12.47 -16.27
N ARG A 258 -33.21 13.43 -15.67
CA ARG A 258 -33.77 14.44 -14.76
C ARG A 258 -34.77 15.36 -15.44
N GLN A 259 -34.53 15.71 -16.71
CA GLN A 259 -35.41 16.58 -17.48
C GLN A 259 -35.99 15.82 -18.67
N SER A 260 -37.30 15.55 -18.63
CA SER A 260 -38.03 14.98 -19.75
C SER A 260 -38.60 16.10 -20.61
N PRO A 261 -38.35 16.12 -21.94
CA PRO A 261 -38.96 17.11 -22.80
C PRO A 261 -40.47 16.91 -22.90
N TRP A 262 -41.23 17.98 -23.13
CA TRP A 262 -42.70 17.96 -23.16
C TRP A 262 -43.28 16.92 -24.15
N TYR A 263 -42.61 16.70 -25.29
CA TYR A 263 -43.03 15.74 -26.31
C TYR A 263 -42.83 14.27 -25.90
N ALA A 264 -42.10 13.99 -24.82
CA ALA A 264 -41.88 12.62 -24.34
C ALA A 264 -43.13 11.98 -23.72
N ALA A 265 -44.19 12.76 -23.49
CA ALA A 265 -45.50 12.30 -23.04
C ALA A 265 -46.48 12.01 -24.19
N VAL A 266 -46.13 12.36 -25.43
CA VAL A 266 -46.97 12.19 -26.61
C VAL A 266 -46.36 11.15 -27.53
N ASP A 267 -46.99 9.99 -27.61
CA ASP A 267 -46.62 8.93 -28.53
C ASP A 267 -47.19 9.22 -29.91
N LEU A 268 -46.32 9.32 -30.91
CA LEU A 268 -46.69 9.53 -32.30
C LEU A 268 -46.05 8.42 -33.15
N SER A 269 -46.78 7.88 -34.13
CA SER A 269 -46.21 7.03 -35.17
C SER A 269 -46.83 7.34 -36.51
N PHE A 270 -46.01 7.23 -37.56
CA PHE A 270 -46.43 7.30 -38.94
C PHE A 270 -46.35 5.90 -39.55
N SER A 271 -47.38 5.46 -40.26
CA SER A 271 -47.34 4.20 -41.00
C SER A 271 -47.97 4.31 -42.38
N VAL A 272 -47.42 3.54 -43.32
CA VAL A 272 -47.97 3.35 -44.66
C VAL A 272 -48.10 1.85 -44.89
N ALA A 273 -49.30 1.38 -45.22
CA ALA A 273 -49.58 -0.03 -45.42
C ALA A 273 -50.45 -0.27 -46.65
N GLN A 274 -50.16 -1.36 -47.35
CA GLN A 274 -51.03 -1.92 -48.35
C GLN A 274 -51.91 -2.98 -47.69
N SER A 275 -53.22 -2.84 -47.83
CA SER A 275 -54.22 -3.79 -47.33
C SER A 275 -54.84 -4.58 -48.48
N TYR A 276 -55.16 -5.83 -48.21
CA TYR A 276 -55.89 -6.74 -49.06
C TYR A 276 -57.01 -7.36 -48.23
N GLU A 277 -58.24 -7.29 -48.72
CA GLU A 277 -59.43 -7.82 -48.04
C GLU A 277 -60.16 -8.76 -48.98
N ASP A 278 -60.42 -9.98 -48.50
CA ASP A 278 -61.21 -10.99 -49.21
C ASP A 278 -62.47 -11.28 -48.38
N ARG A 279 -63.63 -11.11 -49.00
CA ARG A 279 -64.93 -11.26 -48.34
C ARG A 279 -65.76 -12.34 -49.04
N SER A 280 -66.35 -13.24 -48.25
CA SER A 280 -67.25 -14.26 -48.79
C SER A 280 -68.49 -13.61 -49.39
N GLY A 281 -68.73 -13.79 -50.70
CA GLY A 281 -69.86 -13.19 -51.41
C GLY A 281 -69.52 -11.90 -52.18
N GLY A 282 -68.28 -11.40 -52.07
CA GLY A 282 -67.75 -10.37 -52.96
C GLY A 282 -67.27 -10.95 -54.30
N ASN A 283 -67.49 -10.21 -55.39
CA ASN A 283 -67.06 -10.65 -56.73
C ASN A 283 -65.56 -10.42 -56.98
N GLU A 284 -64.94 -9.49 -56.27
CA GLU A 284 -63.52 -9.16 -56.38
C GLU A 284 -62.94 -8.87 -54.97
N PRO A 285 -61.66 -9.21 -54.73
CA PRO A 285 -60.98 -8.83 -53.51
C PRO A 285 -60.70 -7.32 -53.48
N GLY A 286 -60.82 -6.72 -52.30
CA GLY A 286 -60.49 -5.33 -52.05
C GLY A 286 -58.99 -5.13 -51.89
N ASN A 287 -58.45 -4.04 -52.42
CA ASN A 287 -57.11 -3.57 -52.11
C ASN A 287 -57.13 -2.10 -51.69
N GLY A 288 -56.15 -1.69 -50.89
CA GLY A 288 -56.06 -0.31 -50.41
C GLY A 288 -54.62 0.07 -50.05
N LEU A 289 -54.32 1.36 -50.18
CA LEU A 289 -53.11 1.97 -49.64
C LEU A 289 -53.55 2.95 -48.55
N VAL A 290 -53.08 2.73 -47.32
CA VAL A 290 -53.44 3.53 -46.15
C VAL A 290 -52.19 4.19 -45.59
N ALA A 291 -52.20 5.51 -45.50
CA ALA A 291 -51.26 6.27 -44.69
C ALA A 291 -51.97 6.70 -43.39
N SER A 292 -51.40 6.39 -42.24
CA SER A 292 -51.99 6.70 -40.94
C SER A 292 -50.98 7.36 -40.00
N ILE A 293 -51.51 8.27 -39.18
CA ILE A 293 -50.79 8.89 -38.07
C ILE A 293 -51.53 8.51 -36.80
N SER A 294 -50.85 7.81 -35.89
CA SER A 294 -51.41 7.42 -34.59
C SER A 294 -50.83 8.29 -33.49
N LEU A 295 -51.69 8.93 -32.70
CA LEU A 295 -51.31 9.79 -31.58
C LEU A 295 -51.94 9.25 -30.29
N SER A 296 -51.15 9.10 -29.25
CA SER A 296 -51.60 8.70 -27.92
C SER A 296 -50.91 9.56 -26.84
N ALA A 297 -51.69 10.09 -25.90
CA ALA A 297 -51.21 10.92 -24.80
C ALA A 297 -52.14 10.78 -23.59
N PRO A 298 -51.65 10.98 -22.35
CA PRO A 298 -52.51 11.05 -21.17
C PRO A 298 -53.42 12.29 -21.23
N PHE A 299 -54.62 12.20 -20.62
CA PHE A 299 -55.59 13.31 -20.58
C PHE A 299 -55.08 14.55 -19.83
N ASP A 300 -54.16 14.37 -18.87
CA ASP A 300 -53.48 15.45 -18.16
C ASP A 300 -51.96 15.36 -18.38
N PRO A 301 -51.44 15.96 -19.46
CA PRO A 301 -50.02 15.92 -19.79
C PRO A 301 -49.16 16.78 -18.84
N LEU A 302 -49.76 17.76 -18.14
CA LEU A 302 -49.04 18.66 -17.23
C LEU A 302 -48.70 17.95 -15.93
N SER A 303 -49.67 17.30 -15.28
CA SER A 303 -49.39 16.53 -14.05
C SER A 303 -48.52 15.31 -14.34
N TYR A 304 -48.71 14.64 -15.48
CA TYR A 304 -47.83 13.56 -15.92
C TYR A 304 -46.38 14.04 -16.09
N GLY A 305 -46.18 15.18 -16.75
CA GLY A 305 -44.85 15.77 -16.93
C GLY A 305 -44.20 16.18 -15.62
N GLN A 306 -44.95 16.79 -14.70
CA GLN A 306 -44.47 17.14 -13.35
C GLN A 306 -44.06 15.91 -12.55
N ALA A 307 -44.91 14.89 -12.48
CA ALA A 307 -44.60 13.64 -11.77
C ALA A 307 -43.35 12.94 -12.31
N ARG A 308 -43.14 12.98 -13.64
CA ARG A 308 -41.90 12.47 -14.26
C ARG A 308 -40.67 13.30 -13.89
N GLY A 309 -40.82 14.63 -13.83
CA GLY A 309 -39.75 15.54 -13.41
C GLY A 309 -39.36 15.29 -11.95
N ASP A 310 -40.34 15.15 -11.06
CA ASP A 310 -40.13 14.86 -9.64
C ASP A 310 -39.45 13.50 -9.43
N GLU A 311 -39.89 12.47 -10.16
CA GLU A 311 -39.22 11.17 -10.17
C GLU A 311 -37.76 11.27 -10.65
N GLY A 312 -37.51 11.99 -11.74
CA GLY A 312 -36.18 12.22 -12.27
C GLY A 312 -35.27 12.94 -11.27
N ALA A 313 -35.78 13.97 -10.59
CA ALA A 313 -35.08 14.70 -9.54
C ALA A 313 -34.77 13.81 -8.33
N ALA A 314 -35.72 13.00 -7.88
CA ALA A 314 -35.54 12.07 -6.76
C ALA A 314 -34.51 10.98 -7.10
N ARG A 315 -34.55 10.40 -8.31
CA ARG A 315 -33.55 9.41 -8.77
C ARG A 315 -32.15 10.01 -8.86
N HIS A 316 -32.03 11.27 -9.30
CA HIS A 316 -30.75 11.98 -9.31
C HIS A 316 -30.21 12.18 -7.89
N GLN A 317 -31.03 12.67 -6.96
CA GLN A 317 -30.63 12.84 -5.56
C GLN A 317 -30.20 11.51 -4.92
N MET A 318 -30.94 10.43 -5.17
CA MET A 318 -30.59 9.09 -4.72
C MET A 318 -29.23 8.64 -5.31
N ALA A 319 -29.01 8.82 -6.61
CA ALA A 319 -27.76 8.43 -7.26
C ALA A 319 -26.55 9.22 -6.72
N LEU A 320 -26.73 10.51 -6.44
CA LEU A 320 -25.70 11.35 -5.81
C LEU A 320 -25.36 10.84 -4.41
N ALA A 321 -26.36 10.62 -3.56
CA ALA A 321 -26.16 10.10 -2.22
C ALA A 321 -25.50 8.70 -2.21
N GLN A 322 -25.84 7.84 -3.18
CA GLN A 322 -25.21 6.52 -3.33
C GLN A 322 -23.73 6.63 -3.76
N LEU A 323 -23.39 7.61 -4.60
CA LEU A 323 -22.00 7.86 -4.98
C LEU A 323 -21.17 8.34 -3.78
N ASP A 324 -21.70 9.30 -3.01
CA ASP A 324 -21.03 9.82 -1.82
C ASP A 324 -20.85 8.72 -0.75
N ALA A 325 -21.90 7.94 -0.48
CA ALA A 325 -21.83 6.82 0.45
C ALA A 325 -20.81 5.74 0.02
N GLU A 326 -20.71 5.44 -1.28
CA GLU A 326 -19.73 4.48 -1.79
C GLU A 326 -18.30 5.03 -1.69
N ARG A 327 -18.09 6.33 -1.94
CA ARG A 327 -16.79 6.99 -1.75
C ARG A 327 -16.36 6.92 -0.29
N GLU A 328 -17.24 7.28 0.65
CA GLU A 328 -16.95 7.21 2.08
C GLU A 328 -16.61 5.79 2.52
N ARG A 329 -17.38 4.79 2.08
CA ARG A 329 -17.12 3.38 2.38
C ARG A 329 -15.75 2.93 1.89
N LEU A 330 -15.36 3.32 0.67
CA LEU A 330 -14.05 2.98 0.11
C LEU A 330 -12.91 3.67 0.88
N VAL A 331 -13.05 4.94 1.23
CA VAL A 331 -12.05 5.67 2.03
C VAL A 331 -11.89 5.05 3.41
N GLN A 332 -13.00 4.71 4.09
CA GLN A 332 -12.98 4.03 5.38
C GLN A 332 -12.32 2.64 5.28
N GLY A 333 -12.70 1.86 4.27
CA GLY A 333 -12.13 0.53 4.02
C GLY A 333 -10.61 0.59 3.76
N LEU A 334 -10.18 1.55 2.94
CA LEU A 334 -8.76 1.79 2.67
C LEU A 334 -8.00 2.21 3.94
N GLY A 335 -8.57 3.12 4.73
CA GLY A 335 -7.97 3.54 6.01
C GLY A 335 -7.83 2.39 7.02
N GLN A 336 -8.79 1.46 7.05
CA GLN A 336 -8.67 0.22 7.84
C GLN A 336 -7.60 -0.72 7.28
N ALA A 337 -7.55 -0.93 5.96
CA ALA A 337 -6.55 -1.77 5.32
C ALA A 337 -5.12 -1.26 5.52
N LEU A 338 -4.89 0.06 5.41
CA LEU A 338 -3.57 0.68 5.64
C LEU A 338 -3.12 0.51 7.09
N ARG A 339 -4.01 0.69 8.07
CA ARG A 339 -3.69 0.46 9.49
C ARG A 339 -3.37 -1.02 9.75
N ALA A 340 -4.16 -1.93 9.18
CA ALA A 340 -3.93 -3.36 9.30
C ALA A 340 -2.60 -3.79 8.66
N GLN A 341 -2.20 -3.19 7.54
CA GLN A 341 -0.90 -3.47 6.91
C GLN A 341 0.26 -3.01 7.78
N ARG A 342 0.20 -1.81 8.36
CA ARG A 342 1.25 -1.31 9.27
C ARG A 342 1.38 -2.18 10.51
N ALA A 343 0.26 -2.53 11.13
CA ALA A 343 0.25 -3.44 12.29
C ALA A 343 0.83 -4.81 11.92
N ALA A 344 0.47 -5.38 10.76
CA ALA A 344 1.03 -6.65 10.30
C ALA A 344 2.55 -6.59 10.03
N ALA A 345 3.06 -5.45 9.54
CA ALA A 345 4.49 -5.25 9.35
C ALA A 345 5.24 -5.16 10.69
N GLU A 346 4.67 -4.48 11.68
CA GLU A 346 5.19 -4.43 13.06
C GLU A 346 5.15 -5.82 13.73
N ASP A 347 4.05 -6.55 13.59
CA ASP A 347 3.88 -7.91 14.11
C ASP A 347 4.93 -8.86 13.53
N LEU A 348 5.26 -8.72 12.24
CA LEU A 348 6.33 -9.51 11.59
C LEU A 348 7.70 -9.21 12.21
N LEU A 349 8.04 -7.94 12.42
CA LEU A 349 9.29 -7.55 13.06
C LEU A 349 9.38 -8.08 14.50
N GLN A 350 8.27 -8.02 15.25
CA GLN A 350 8.20 -8.57 16.59
C GLN A 350 8.35 -10.10 16.59
N ALA A 351 7.69 -10.81 15.68
CA ALA A 351 7.79 -12.26 15.56
C ALA A 351 9.23 -12.70 15.22
N ARG A 352 9.95 -11.92 14.40
CA ARG A 352 11.39 -12.15 14.13
C ARG A 352 12.22 -12.05 15.40
N GLN A 353 12.07 -10.96 16.15
CA GLN A 353 12.80 -10.75 17.42
C GLN A 353 12.50 -11.87 18.43
N GLN A 354 11.26 -12.33 18.51
CA GLN A 354 10.87 -13.43 19.40
C GLN A 354 11.53 -14.76 19.00
N LEU A 355 11.62 -15.06 17.71
CA LEU A 355 12.33 -16.25 17.23
C LEU A 355 13.80 -16.20 17.58
N GLU A 356 14.46 -15.05 17.45
CA GLU A 356 15.87 -14.89 17.82
C GLU A 356 16.12 -15.04 19.31
N ALA A 357 15.28 -14.40 20.12
CA ALA A 357 15.35 -14.52 21.57
C ALA A 357 15.14 -15.98 22.00
N ALA A 358 14.18 -16.68 21.39
CA ALA A 358 13.96 -18.10 21.65
C ALA A 358 15.16 -18.96 21.20
N ALA A 359 15.76 -18.68 20.04
CA ALA A 359 16.96 -19.37 19.57
C ALA A 359 18.17 -19.14 20.49
N LEU A 360 18.34 -17.92 21.01
CA LEU A 360 19.37 -17.60 22.00
C LEU A 360 19.12 -18.36 23.31
N ALA A 361 17.87 -18.35 23.81
CA ALA A 361 17.50 -19.08 25.01
C ALA A 361 17.79 -20.59 24.88
N VAL A 362 17.49 -21.20 23.72
CA VAL A 362 17.84 -22.60 23.45
C VAL A 362 19.36 -22.81 23.53
N ARG A 363 20.16 -21.93 22.92
CA ARG A 363 21.63 -22.03 22.98
C ARG A 363 22.16 -21.93 24.41
N GLU A 364 21.70 -20.94 25.18
CA GLU A 364 22.12 -20.75 26.57
C GLU A 364 21.72 -21.91 27.47
N GLN A 365 20.49 -22.42 27.34
CA GLN A 365 20.02 -23.55 28.14
C GLN A 365 20.76 -24.85 27.79
N ARG A 366 21.11 -25.07 26.51
CA ARG A 366 21.94 -26.20 26.11
C ARG A 366 23.35 -26.13 26.72
N LEU A 367 23.95 -24.93 26.79
CA LEU A 367 25.24 -24.72 27.45
C LEU A 367 25.17 -24.95 28.97
N ARG A 368 24.09 -24.50 29.63
CA ARG A 368 23.87 -24.71 31.07
C ARG A 368 23.60 -26.17 31.43
N ARG A 369 22.91 -26.91 30.56
CA ARG A 369 22.65 -28.35 30.73
C ARG A 369 23.93 -29.19 30.76
N ALA A 370 25.01 -28.72 30.13
CA ALA A 370 26.33 -29.35 30.22
C ALA A 370 26.99 -29.19 31.62
N GLY A 371 26.43 -28.34 32.50
CA GLY A 371 26.93 -28.05 33.86
C GLY A 371 26.14 -28.68 35.02
N ASP A 372 25.25 -29.65 34.74
CA ASP A 372 24.61 -30.57 35.71
C ASP A 372 23.75 -29.93 36.83
N VAL A 373 22.73 -29.16 36.45
CA VAL A 373 21.71 -28.63 37.38
C VAL A 373 20.32 -29.09 36.92
N ASP A 374 19.55 -29.80 37.75
CA ASP A 374 18.21 -30.32 37.38
C ASP A 374 17.22 -29.21 36.94
N GLN A 375 17.31 -27.99 37.50
CA GLN A 375 16.53 -26.83 37.03
C GLN A 375 16.87 -26.41 35.58
N ALA A 376 18.08 -26.71 35.09
CA ALA A 376 18.47 -26.42 33.71
C ALA A 376 17.78 -27.35 32.70
N TYR A 377 17.28 -28.52 33.13
CA TYR A 377 16.61 -29.46 32.23
C TYR A 377 15.23 -28.96 31.78
N LEU A 378 14.35 -28.61 32.72
CA LEU A 378 13.02 -28.07 32.39
C LEU A 378 13.13 -26.73 31.63
N GLY A 379 14.12 -25.90 31.98
CA GLY A 379 14.44 -24.68 31.24
C GLY A 379 14.84 -24.95 29.79
N SER A 380 15.63 -26.00 29.53
CA SER A 380 15.99 -26.43 28.17
C SER A 380 14.77 -26.89 27.36
N LEU A 381 13.88 -27.68 27.96
CA LEU A 381 12.67 -28.13 27.25
C LEU A 381 11.70 -26.98 26.97
N ALA A 382 11.52 -26.08 27.93
CA ALA A 382 10.69 -24.89 27.73
C ALA A 382 11.27 -23.99 26.62
N ALA A 383 12.58 -23.78 26.58
CA ALA A 383 13.22 -22.99 25.53
C ALA A 383 13.05 -23.60 24.13
N GLU A 384 13.21 -24.93 23.99
CA GLU A 384 13.01 -25.62 22.71
C GLU A 384 11.55 -25.55 22.24
N LEU A 385 10.60 -25.68 23.17
CA LEU A 385 9.18 -25.52 22.90
C LEU A 385 8.83 -24.09 22.45
N GLU A 386 9.34 -23.07 23.16
CA GLU A 386 9.13 -21.67 22.78
C GLU A 386 9.73 -21.35 21.41
N HIS A 387 10.91 -21.90 21.09
CA HIS A 387 11.51 -21.78 19.76
C HIS A 387 10.60 -22.38 18.67
N GLY A 388 10.01 -23.55 18.93
CA GLY A 388 9.05 -24.17 18.02
C GLY A 388 7.83 -23.29 17.74
N TYR A 389 7.23 -22.72 18.78
CA TYR A 389 6.09 -21.79 18.62
C TYR A 389 6.48 -20.46 17.98
N ALA A 390 7.66 -19.92 18.29
CA ALA A 390 8.13 -18.66 17.72
C ALA A 390 8.30 -18.75 16.20
N GLY A 391 8.80 -19.87 15.67
CA GLY A 391 8.90 -20.06 14.22
C GLY A 391 7.54 -20.16 13.53
N LEU A 392 6.59 -20.88 14.13
CA LEU A 392 5.21 -20.92 13.63
C LEU A 392 4.52 -19.55 13.71
N ARG A 393 4.87 -18.71 14.70
CA ARG A 393 4.39 -17.32 14.80
C ARG A 393 4.99 -16.44 13.71
N LEU A 394 6.28 -16.61 13.39
CA LEU A 394 6.93 -15.90 12.30
C LEU A 394 6.28 -16.22 10.94
N ILE A 395 6.03 -17.51 10.66
CA ILE A 395 5.33 -17.94 9.45
C ILE A 395 3.94 -17.30 9.36
N ALA A 396 3.18 -17.31 10.46
CA ALA A 396 1.85 -16.71 10.52
C ALA A 396 1.89 -15.17 10.37
N ALA A 397 2.89 -14.49 10.93
CA ALA A 397 3.03 -13.05 10.82
C ALA A 397 3.38 -12.62 9.37
N TRP A 398 4.26 -13.38 8.70
CA TRP A 398 4.56 -13.16 7.28
C TRP A 398 3.33 -13.37 6.40
N HIS A 399 2.63 -14.48 6.60
CA HIS A 399 1.35 -14.76 5.93
C HIS A 399 0.34 -13.63 6.15
N GLY A 400 0.21 -13.17 7.39
CA GLY A 400 -0.65 -12.03 7.74
C GLY A 400 -0.30 -10.77 6.96
N LEU A 401 0.98 -10.40 6.89
CA LEU A 401 1.44 -9.25 6.09
C LEU A 401 1.12 -9.42 4.61
N TRP A 402 1.36 -10.61 4.05
CA TRP A 402 1.05 -10.90 2.64
C TRP A 402 -0.43 -10.70 2.33
N LEU A 403 -1.32 -11.20 3.19
CA LEU A 403 -2.77 -10.99 3.03
C LEU A 403 -3.17 -9.52 3.13
N ARG A 404 -2.53 -8.72 4.00
CA ARG A 404 -2.83 -7.28 4.11
C ARG A 404 -2.37 -6.50 2.89
N GLU A 405 -1.20 -6.82 2.35
CA GLU A 405 -0.74 -6.22 1.11
C GLU A 405 -1.64 -6.61 -0.07
N ALA A 406 -2.01 -7.89 -0.18
CA ALA A 406 -2.95 -8.35 -1.20
C ALA A 406 -4.29 -7.58 -1.11
N ALA A 407 -4.82 -7.36 0.10
CA ALA A 407 -6.04 -6.58 0.30
C ALA A 407 -5.89 -5.11 -0.12
N LEU A 408 -4.72 -4.48 0.06
CA LEU A 408 -4.48 -3.11 -0.42
C LEU A 408 -4.54 -3.02 -1.94
N ARG A 409 -4.15 -4.08 -2.65
CA ARG A 409 -4.21 -4.14 -4.13
C ARG A 409 -5.65 -4.19 -4.68
N LEU A 410 -6.68 -4.39 -3.84
CA LEU A 410 -8.08 -4.25 -4.26
C LEU A 410 -8.46 -2.80 -4.55
N PHE A 411 -7.79 -1.83 -3.92
CA PHE A 411 -8.15 -0.41 -4.01
C PHE A 411 -7.51 0.33 -5.19
N VAL A 412 -6.59 -0.31 -5.91
CA VAL A 412 -5.82 0.28 -7.00
C VAL A 412 -5.80 -0.70 -8.15
N ASP A 413 -5.86 -0.19 -9.38
CA ASP A 413 -5.72 -1.04 -10.56
C ASP A 413 -4.30 -1.62 -10.66
N ASP A 414 -4.16 -2.85 -11.14
CA ASP A 414 -2.89 -3.63 -11.15
C ASP A 414 -1.87 -3.10 -12.21
N ASP A 415 -2.10 -1.92 -12.79
CA ASP A 415 -1.12 -1.20 -13.61
C ASP A 415 0.04 -0.69 -12.73
N VAL A 416 1.20 -0.48 -13.34
CA VAL A 416 2.52 -0.06 -12.77
C VAL A 416 2.46 1.06 -11.68
N ALA A 417 1.34 1.78 -11.58
CA ALA A 417 1.04 2.78 -10.57
C ALA A 417 0.92 2.26 -9.11
N HIS A 418 0.86 0.95 -8.85
CA HIS A 418 0.73 0.41 -7.49
C HIS A 418 2.05 0.38 -6.69
N ALA A 419 3.19 0.13 -7.35
CA ALA A 419 4.50 0.03 -6.70
C ALA A 419 4.89 1.28 -5.87
N PRO A 420 4.70 2.53 -6.36
CA PRO A 420 5.02 3.71 -5.56
C PRO A 420 4.12 3.90 -4.33
N LEU A 421 2.88 3.38 -4.36
CA LEU A 421 1.91 3.51 -3.25
C LEU A 421 2.21 2.54 -2.10
N LEU A 422 2.78 1.38 -2.40
CA LEU A 422 3.23 0.42 -1.40
C LEU A 422 4.52 0.86 -0.69
N GLY A 423 5.13 1.95 -1.16
CA GLY A 423 6.34 2.52 -0.57
C GLY A 423 7.63 1.84 -1.06
N PRO A 424 8.78 2.47 -0.84
CA PRO A 424 10.06 1.99 -1.39
C PRO A 424 10.73 0.89 -0.54
N ALA A 425 10.26 0.66 0.69
CA ALA A 425 10.87 -0.28 1.61
C ALA A 425 10.16 -1.64 1.53
N THR A 426 10.94 -2.71 1.36
CA THR A 426 10.44 -4.08 1.31
C THR A 426 11.07 -4.95 2.40
N LEU A 427 10.35 -6.00 2.79
CA LEU A 427 10.72 -7.04 3.72
C LEU A 427 10.78 -8.36 2.94
N ASP A 428 11.82 -9.17 3.18
CA ASP A 428 12.00 -10.48 2.56
C ASP A 428 11.86 -11.61 3.58
N TRP A 429 11.29 -12.75 3.20
CA TRP A 429 11.07 -13.90 4.08
C TRP A 429 12.37 -14.42 4.71
N GLN A 430 13.39 -14.61 3.88
CA GLN A 430 14.67 -15.24 4.25
C GLN A 430 15.71 -14.26 4.81
N ALA A 431 15.39 -12.98 4.99
CA ALA A 431 16.31 -12.04 5.59
C ALA A 431 16.60 -12.49 7.04
N PRO A 432 17.83 -12.93 7.40
CA PRO A 432 18.20 -13.10 8.80
C PRO A 432 17.90 -11.79 9.52
N VAL A 433 17.68 -11.76 10.83
CA VAL A 433 17.29 -10.50 11.48
C VAL A 433 18.41 -9.46 11.43
N ALA A 434 19.65 -9.85 11.13
CA ALA A 434 20.71 -8.94 10.68
C ALA A 434 20.35 -8.16 9.39
N ALA A 435 19.57 -8.77 8.49
CA ALA A 435 19.00 -8.20 7.27
C ALA A 435 17.55 -7.66 7.44
N ALA A 436 16.76 -8.18 8.38
CA ALA A 436 15.46 -7.57 8.75
C ALA A 436 15.63 -6.28 9.55
N HIS A 437 16.71 -6.21 10.34
CA HIS A 437 17.18 -4.96 10.88
C HIS A 437 17.68 -4.05 9.77
N THR A 438 18.09 -4.50 8.58
CA THR A 438 18.45 -3.56 7.47
C THR A 438 17.27 -3.02 6.66
N ALA A 439 16.03 -3.47 6.89
CA ALA A 439 14.84 -2.81 6.32
C ALA A 439 14.29 -1.68 7.21
N ALA A 440 14.71 -1.65 8.48
CA ALA A 440 14.44 -0.57 9.43
C ALA A 440 15.70 -0.12 10.21
N ALA A 441 16.88 -0.32 9.64
CA ALA A 441 18.14 0.32 9.98
C ALA A 441 18.45 1.27 8.82
N PRO A 442 19.12 2.40 9.08
CA PRO A 442 19.48 3.33 8.03
C PRO A 442 20.12 2.55 6.88
N ARG A 443 19.69 2.84 5.63
CA ARG A 443 20.36 2.48 4.37
C ARG A 443 21.81 2.16 4.67
N ALA A 444 22.32 0.97 4.28
CA ALA A 444 23.73 0.59 4.37
C ALA A 444 24.57 1.85 4.43
N VAL A 445 25.01 2.22 5.63
CA VAL A 445 25.37 3.60 5.96
C VAL A 445 26.36 4.07 4.92
N GLN A 446 25.88 4.82 3.93
CA GLN A 446 26.76 5.43 2.97
C GLN A 446 27.35 6.58 3.74
N TRP A 447 28.64 6.48 4.00
CA TRP A 447 29.38 7.56 4.62
C TRP A 447 29.18 8.82 3.78
N GLN A 448 28.44 9.77 4.32
CA GLN A 448 28.15 11.05 3.69
C GLN A 448 28.86 12.15 4.45
N GLN A 449 29.39 13.12 3.73
CA GLN A 449 29.90 14.36 4.29
C GLN A 449 28.82 15.44 4.17
N GLY A 450 28.51 16.08 5.29
CA GLY A 450 27.57 17.18 5.38
C GLY A 450 28.25 18.48 5.78
N VAL A 451 27.55 19.59 5.61
CA VAL A 451 28.00 20.89 6.09
C VAL A 451 26.82 21.74 6.54
N TYR A 452 27.00 22.47 7.64
CA TYR A 452 26.07 23.49 8.10
C TYR A 452 26.29 24.76 7.29
N LEU A 453 25.18 25.37 6.87
CA LEU A 453 25.16 26.64 6.15
C LEU A 453 24.24 27.58 6.91
N TRP A 454 24.77 28.23 7.93
CA TRP A 454 24.00 29.24 8.68
C TRP A 454 23.65 30.45 7.82
N ASP A 455 24.53 30.83 6.88
CA ASP A 455 24.25 31.82 5.84
C ASP A 455 23.85 31.13 4.52
N SER A 456 22.55 31.16 4.23
CA SER A 456 21.98 30.61 2.99
C SER A 456 21.84 31.61 1.85
N HIS A 457 22.25 32.89 2.03
CA HIS A 457 22.01 33.95 1.04
C HIS A 457 22.63 33.63 -0.33
N ALA A 458 23.85 33.10 -0.35
CA ALA A 458 24.52 32.75 -1.62
C ALA A 458 23.80 31.62 -2.39
N LEU A 459 23.11 30.71 -1.69
CA LEU A 459 22.34 29.63 -2.30
C LEU A 459 20.94 30.07 -2.73
N LEU A 460 20.33 31.00 -2.00
CA LEU A 460 19.00 31.53 -2.34
C LEU A 460 19.08 32.58 -3.47
N ASP A 461 20.22 33.24 -3.64
CA ASP A 461 20.50 34.18 -4.72
C ASP A 461 20.65 33.47 -6.08
N GLU A 462 19.84 33.87 -7.05
CA GLU A 462 19.82 33.28 -8.40
C GLU A 462 21.16 33.38 -9.13
N GLN A 463 21.91 34.47 -8.93
CA GLN A 463 23.18 34.71 -9.64
C GLN A 463 24.33 33.89 -9.04
N ARG A 464 24.29 33.62 -7.74
CA ARG A 464 25.38 32.97 -6.98
C ARG A 464 25.16 31.47 -6.74
N ARG A 465 23.91 30.99 -6.84
CA ARG A 465 23.53 29.60 -6.50
C ARG A 465 24.34 28.54 -7.24
N ALA A 466 24.53 28.70 -8.55
CA ALA A 466 25.21 27.69 -9.36
C ALA A 466 26.68 27.52 -8.95
N GLU A 467 27.37 28.64 -8.70
CA GLU A 467 28.75 28.63 -8.23
C GLU A 467 28.84 28.05 -6.81
N ALA A 468 27.96 28.47 -5.90
CA ALA A 468 27.93 27.97 -4.53
C ALA A 468 27.71 26.44 -4.47
N LEU A 469 26.76 25.90 -5.25
CA LEU A 469 26.54 24.45 -5.35
C LEU A 469 27.75 23.71 -5.94
N ALA A 470 28.42 24.29 -6.93
CA ALA A 470 29.62 23.70 -7.53
C ALA A 470 30.78 23.63 -6.52
N GLN A 471 30.97 24.67 -5.70
CA GLN A 471 31.98 24.68 -4.63
C GLN A 471 31.69 23.59 -3.57
N LEU A 472 30.43 23.46 -3.13
CA LEU A 472 29.99 22.41 -2.21
C LEU A 472 30.26 21.01 -2.77
N ARG A 473 29.97 20.81 -4.07
CA ARG A 473 30.18 19.52 -4.74
C ARG A 473 31.67 19.19 -4.84
N ALA A 474 32.48 20.18 -5.20
CA ALA A 474 33.93 20.03 -5.28
C ALA A 474 34.52 19.67 -3.90
N ALA A 475 34.03 20.29 -2.83
CA ALA A 475 34.45 20.00 -1.45
C ALA A 475 34.08 18.58 -0.99
N GLY A 476 33.27 17.86 -1.76
CA GLY A 476 32.84 16.49 -1.46
C GLY A 476 31.63 16.43 -0.55
N MET A 477 30.88 17.52 -0.41
CA MET A 477 29.65 17.56 0.37
C MET A 477 28.53 16.82 -0.37
N GLN A 478 27.71 16.08 0.37
CA GLN A 478 26.48 15.47 -0.13
C GLN A 478 25.26 15.93 0.67
N ARG A 479 25.41 16.32 1.94
CA ARG A 479 24.33 16.84 2.77
C ARG A 479 24.50 18.32 3.07
N LEU A 480 23.43 19.09 2.91
CA LEU A 480 23.43 20.54 3.15
C LEU A 480 22.41 20.86 4.26
N TYR A 481 22.87 21.30 5.42
CA TYR A 481 22.00 21.79 6.49
C TYR A 481 21.77 23.30 6.26
N LEU A 482 20.66 23.63 5.61
CA LEU A 482 20.36 24.97 5.13
C LEU A 482 19.66 25.79 6.22
N GLY A 483 20.39 26.73 6.83
CA GLY A 483 19.87 27.66 7.83
C GLY A 483 19.05 28.78 7.19
N LEU A 484 18.07 29.28 7.94
CA LEU A 484 17.25 30.44 7.56
C LEU A 484 17.38 31.52 8.63
N ASP A 485 17.59 32.76 8.20
CA ASP A 485 17.60 33.91 9.12
C ASP A 485 16.20 34.54 9.29
N ALA A 486 16.07 35.41 10.29
CA ALA A 486 14.81 36.06 10.62
C ALA A 486 14.25 36.94 9.48
N ALA A 487 15.11 37.54 8.65
CA ALA A 487 14.67 38.38 7.54
C ALA A 487 14.11 37.53 6.40
N GLN A 488 14.71 36.37 6.13
CA GLN A 488 14.22 35.39 5.17
C GLN A 488 12.86 34.83 5.61
N VAL A 489 12.70 34.49 6.89
CA VAL A 489 11.45 33.95 7.44
C VAL A 489 10.32 35.00 7.46
N ALA A 490 10.65 36.29 7.56
CA ALA A 490 9.66 37.38 7.54
C ALA A 490 8.98 37.57 6.16
N GLU A 491 9.54 37.04 5.07
CA GLU A 491 8.98 37.11 3.70
C GLU A 491 8.64 35.69 3.15
N PRO A 492 7.63 34.99 3.70
CA PRO A 492 7.42 33.56 3.48
C PRO A 492 7.13 33.18 2.02
N GLU A 493 6.39 34.01 1.27
CA GLU A 493 6.10 33.74 -0.16
C GLU A 493 7.36 33.80 -1.04
N ARG A 494 8.20 34.82 -0.82
CA ARG A 494 9.45 34.98 -1.56
C ARG A 494 10.42 33.86 -1.23
N LEU A 495 10.57 33.56 0.06
CA LEU A 495 11.41 32.49 0.57
C LEU A 495 10.99 31.13 -0.03
N ARG A 496 9.68 30.82 -0.04
CA ARG A 496 9.16 29.58 -0.63
C ARG A 496 9.50 29.46 -2.11
N GLY A 497 9.40 30.56 -2.85
CA GLY A 497 9.82 30.61 -4.26
C GLY A 497 11.31 30.30 -4.44
N GLN A 498 12.19 30.97 -3.68
CA GLN A 498 13.63 30.77 -3.76
C GLN A 498 14.06 29.36 -3.33
N LEU A 499 13.48 28.84 -2.25
CA LEU A 499 13.73 27.49 -1.75
C LEU A 499 13.31 26.43 -2.76
N ARG A 500 12.15 26.57 -3.41
CA ARG A 500 11.71 25.60 -4.44
C ARG A 500 12.73 25.45 -5.56
N VAL A 501 13.28 26.57 -6.04
CA VAL A 501 14.28 26.53 -7.12
C VAL A 501 15.61 25.98 -6.60
N LEU A 502 16.06 26.38 -5.41
CA LEU A 502 17.27 25.85 -4.80
C LEU A 502 17.19 24.33 -4.59
N LEU A 503 16.10 23.83 -4.01
CA LEU A 503 15.90 22.41 -3.74
C LEU A 503 15.89 21.58 -5.02
N SER A 504 15.29 22.09 -6.10
CA SER A 504 15.35 21.44 -7.42
C SER A 504 16.79 21.36 -7.94
N ALA A 505 17.50 22.49 -7.96
CA ALA A 505 18.87 22.57 -8.46
C ALA A 505 19.85 21.70 -7.64
N ALA A 506 19.70 21.68 -6.32
CA ALA A 506 20.51 20.87 -5.43
C ALA A 506 20.25 19.36 -5.64
N ARG A 507 18.98 18.98 -5.84
CA ARG A 507 18.59 17.58 -6.10
C ARG A 507 19.13 17.06 -7.43
N GLU A 508 19.16 17.88 -8.48
CA GLU A 508 19.78 17.53 -9.76
C GLU A 508 21.28 17.22 -9.64
N GLN A 509 21.97 17.87 -8.69
CA GLN A 509 23.38 17.61 -8.37
C GLN A 509 23.58 16.50 -7.33
N GLY A 510 22.50 15.86 -6.87
CA GLY A 510 22.54 14.75 -5.93
C GLY A 510 22.80 15.16 -4.48
N PHE A 511 22.46 16.38 -4.09
CA PHE A 511 22.52 16.81 -2.70
C PHE A 511 21.25 16.40 -1.93
N GLU A 512 21.43 16.05 -0.65
CA GLU A 512 20.37 15.95 0.34
C GLU A 512 20.31 17.28 1.12
N VAL A 513 19.29 18.10 0.87
CA VAL A 513 19.12 19.39 1.56
C VAL A 513 18.17 19.22 2.73
N LEU A 514 18.64 19.50 3.93
CA LEU A 514 17.87 19.50 5.18
C LEU A 514 17.60 20.94 5.61
N LEU A 515 16.39 21.18 6.12
CA LEU A 515 16.03 22.44 6.73
C LEU A 515 16.68 22.52 8.12
N LEU A 516 17.57 23.48 8.34
CA LEU A 516 18.26 23.70 9.62
C LEU A 516 17.58 24.82 10.40
N LEU A 517 17.13 24.52 11.62
CA LEU A 517 16.43 25.44 12.51
C LEU A 517 17.03 25.32 13.92
N GLY A 518 17.43 26.44 14.53
CA GLY A 518 18.13 26.42 15.83
C GLY A 518 17.88 27.62 16.74
N ASP A 519 16.67 28.19 16.75
CA ASP A 519 16.36 29.29 17.68
C ASP A 519 16.16 28.75 19.12
N PRO A 520 16.96 29.18 20.12
CA PRO A 520 16.86 28.70 21.48
C PRO A 520 15.53 29.01 22.16
N HIS A 521 14.78 30.02 21.70
CA HIS A 521 13.46 30.33 22.26
C HIS A 521 12.46 29.18 22.05
N TRP A 522 12.64 28.35 21.02
CA TRP A 522 11.77 27.19 20.77
C TRP A 522 11.92 26.07 21.80
N LEU A 523 12.98 26.09 22.62
CA LEU A 523 13.09 25.19 23.77
C LEU A 523 12.07 25.51 24.88
N GLN A 524 11.50 26.72 24.88
CA GLN A 524 10.52 27.16 25.86
C GLN A 524 9.10 26.91 25.34
N PRO A 525 8.13 26.55 26.21
CA PRO A 525 6.74 26.36 25.81
C PRO A 525 6.14 27.56 25.06
N GLU A 526 6.50 28.78 25.44
CA GLU A 526 6.00 30.02 24.83
C GLU A 526 6.49 30.20 23.39
N GLY A 527 7.73 29.81 23.10
CA GLY A 527 8.35 29.94 21.77
C GLY A 527 7.98 28.83 20.80
N ARG A 528 7.55 27.66 21.30
CA ARG A 528 7.29 26.45 20.49
C ARG A 528 6.32 26.68 19.34
N GLN A 529 5.29 27.51 19.52
CA GLN A 529 4.30 27.76 18.48
C GLN A 529 4.92 28.38 17.22
N GLY A 530 5.90 29.28 17.37
CA GLY A 530 6.59 29.90 16.24
C GLY A 530 7.34 28.90 15.36
N LEU A 531 7.92 27.85 15.96
CA LEU A 531 8.51 26.73 15.21
C LEU A 531 7.45 25.97 14.41
N LEU A 532 6.30 25.67 15.03
CA LEU A 532 5.23 24.91 14.37
C LEU A 532 4.62 25.69 13.21
N ASP A 533 4.43 27.00 13.37
CA ASP A 533 3.92 27.88 12.32
C ASP A 533 4.90 27.93 11.13
N LEU A 534 6.20 28.10 11.40
CA LEU A 534 7.24 28.08 10.37
C LEU A 534 7.29 26.74 9.62
N LEU A 535 7.23 25.62 10.33
CA LEU A 535 7.17 24.30 9.71
C LEU A 535 5.91 24.15 8.84
N GLY A 536 4.76 24.62 9.33
CA GLY A 536 3.49 24.68 8.61
C GLY A 536 3.60 25.36 7.25
N GLU A 537 4.20 26.55 7.22
CA GLU A 537 4.39 27.37 6.00
C GLU A 537 5.30 26.72 4.95
N LEU A 538 6.28 25.92 5.40
CA LEU A 538 7.29 25.30 4.54
C LEU A 538 6.93 23.86 4.12
N THR A 539 5.89 23.24 4.68
CA THR A 539 5.52 21.82 4.45
C THR A 539 5.39 21.39 2.99
N THR A 540 5.07 22.32 2.09
CA THR A 540 4.92 22.05 0.65
C THR A 540 6.25 21.88 -0.10
N LEU A 541 7.38 22.17 0.56
CA LEU A 541 8.71 22.12 -0.04
C LEU A 541 9.36 20.73 0.14
N PRO A 542 10.08 20.22 -0.88
CA PRO A 542 10.63 18.87 -0.85
C PRO A 542 12.02 18.79 -0.17
N PHE A 543 12.13 19.21 1.10
CA PHE A 543 13.34 18.96 1.88
C PHE A 543 13.56 17.45 2.14
N ALA A 544 14.82 17.04 2.31
CA ALA A 544 15.18 15.67 2.63
C ALA A 544 14.95 15.31 4.11
N GLY A 545 14.95 16.32 4.99
CA GLY A 545 14.81 16.19 6.44
C GLY A 545 14.69 17.55 7.12
N LEU A 546 14.21 17.52 8.36
CA LEU A 546 14.25 18.64 9.30
C LEU A 546 15.38 18.38 10.29
N HIS A 547 16.31 19.32 10.42
CA HIS A 547 17.41 19.25 11.39
C HIS A 547 17.25 20.35 12.44
N LEU A 548 17.01 19.95 13.68
CA LEU A 548 16.84 20.88 14.80
C LEU A 548 18.15 20.98 15.60
N ASP A 549 18.74 22.17 15.59
CA ASP A 549 19.92 22.51 16.41
C ASP A 549 19.50 23.25 17.68
N LEU A 550 18.86 22.49 18.58
CA LEU A 550 18.30 23.00 19.83
C LEU A 550 19.16 22.54 21.00
N GLU A 551 20.23 23.28 21.27
CA GLU A 551 21.14 23.02 22.37
C GLU A 551 20.57 23.52 23.72
N VAL A 552 20.21 22.59 24.61
CA VAL A 552 19.61 22.89 25.92
C VAL A 552 20.52 23.73 26.83
N GLU A 553 21.83 23.75 26.57
CA GLU A 553 22.83 24.54 27.28
C GLU A 553 22.79 26.04 26.95
N GLN A 554 22.25 26.44 25.79
CA GLN A 554 22.18 27.84 25.38
C GLN A 554 21.32 28.69 26.34
N LEU A 555 20.37 28.06 27.04
CA LEU A 555 19.55 28.69 28.09
C LEU A 555 20.20 28.64 29.49
N GLY A 556 21.50 28.36 29.58
CA GLY A 556 22.30 28.41 30.81
C GLY A 556 22.60 27.04 31.44
N TRP A 557 23.67 26.98 32.23
CA TRP A 557 24.13 25.76 32.92
C TRP A 557 24.08 25.95 34.45
N PRO A 558 23.69 24.94 35.26
CA PRO A 558 23.31 23.57 34.88
C PRO A 558 21.93 23.50 34.20
N VAL A 559 21.74 22.51 33.32
CA VAL A 559 20.46 22.29 32.63
C VAL A 559 19.48 21.59 33.58
N PRO A 560 18.35 22.21 33.95
CA PRO A 560 17.35 21.58 34.80
C PRO A 560 16.58 20.49 34.03
N GLU A 561 16.12 19.47 34.74
CA GLU A 561 15.34 18.37 34.15
C GLU A 561 14.08 18.86 33.42
N ALA A 562 13.43 19.91 33.93
CA ALA A 562 12.27 20.53 33.26
C ALA A 562 12.60 20.96 31.82
N ARG A 563 13.79 21.51 31.58
CA ARG A 563 14.20 21.92 30.23
C ARG A 563 14.43 20.73 29.29
N LEU A 564 14.92 19.60 29.83
CA LEU A 564 15.04 18.37 29.03
C LEU A 564 13.66 17.85 28.62
N ARG A 565 12.66 17.98 29.50
CA ARG A 565 11.26 17.63 29.18
C ARG A 565 10.68 18.59 28.15
N ASP A 566 10.87 19.91 28.33
CA ASP A 566 10.40 20.92 27.37
C ASP A 566 11.03 20.74 25.98
N TRP A 567 12.30 20.33 25.94
CA TRP A 567 12.98 19.95 24.71
C TRP A 567 12.32 18.73 24.05
N MET A 568 12.07 17.64 24.79
CA MET A 568 11.39 16.46 24.26
C MET A 568 9.97 16.74 23.77
N ASP A 569 9.24 17.61 24.45
CA ASP A 569 7.90 18.03 24.03
C ASP A 569 7.96 18.85 22.73
N THR A 570 8.98 19.70 22.57
CA THR A 570 9.22 20.44 21.32
C THR A 570 9.57 19.51 20.17
N LEU A 571 10.43 18.51 20.39
CA LEU A 571 10.74 17.48 19.37
C LEU A 571 9.48 16.70 18.95
N THR A 572 8.64 16.33 19.93
CA THR A 572 7.37 15.63 19.68
C THR A 572 6.42 16.48 18.84
N ALA A 573 6.28 17.76 19.20
CA ALA A 573 5.42 18.69 18.47
C ALA A 573 5.92 18.91 17.04
N ALA A 574 7.22 19.15 16.85
CA ALA A 574 7.83 19.31 15.53
C ALA A 574 7.66 18.04 14.67
N ALA A 575 7.87 16.85 15.25
CA ALA A 575 7.68 15.58 14.55
C ALA A 575 6.21 15.35 14.11
N SER A 576 5.23 15.90 14.84
CA SER A 576 3.81 15.74 14.52
C SER A 576 3.34 16.58 13.33
N VAL A 577 4.01 17.72 13.08
CA VAL A 577 3.66 18.66 11.99
C VAL A 577 4.60 18.57 10.79
N SER A 578 5.84 18.12 11.00
CA SER A 578 6.84 18.02 9.94
C SER A 578 6.51 16.87 8.97
N PRO A 579 6.41 17.12 7.66
CA PRO A 579 6.31 16.06 6.66
C PRO A 579 7.66 15.37 6.41
N TRP A 580 8.76 15.92 6.92
CA TRP A 580 10.12 15.42 6.73
C TRP A 580 10.63 14.66 7.96
N PRO A 581 11.53 13.67 7.79
CA PRO A 581 12.20 13.00 8.89
C PRO A 581 12.91 14.00 9.82
N LEU A 582 12.73 13.82 11.14
CA LEU A 582 13.35 14.67 12.15
C LEU A 582 14.76 14.17 12.52
N GLU A 583 15.72 15.08 12.47
CA GLU A 583 17.09 14.93 12.93
C GLU A 583 17.40 16.03 13.95
N LEU A 584 18.40 15.80 14.82
CA LEU A 584 18.84 16.82 15.77
C LEU A 584 20.35 16.83 15.90
N SER A 585 20.91 17.99 16.25
CA SER A 585 22.25 18.11 16.81
C SER A 585 22.18 18.26 18.32
N SER A 586 23.15 17.65 19.01
CA SER A 586 23.24 17.75 20.46
C SER A 586 24.66 17.49 20.93
N HIS A 587 25.01 18.14 22.03
CA HIS A 587 26.24 17.85 22.73
C HIS A 587 26.31 16.37 23.14
N HIS A 588 27.47 15.75 22.92
CA HIS A 588 27.69 14.33 23.17
C HIS A 588 27.50 13.90 24.65
N ARG A 589 27.45 14.85 25.60
CA ARG A 589 27.35 14.59 27.04
C ARG A 589 26.01 13.97 27.42
N TRP A 590 24.94 14.32 26.71
CA TRP A 590 23.60 13.77 26.89
C TRP A 590 23.48 12.30 26.46
N PHE A 591 24.49 11.78 25.76
CA PHE A 591 24.56 10.40 25.29
C PHE A 591 25.57 9.55 26.08
N ALA A 592 26.17 10.13 27.13
CA ALA A 592 26.94 9.36 28.11
C ALA A 592 26.04 8.38 28.88
N ALA A 593 26.65 7.43 29.61
CA ALA A 593 25.88 6.52 30.45
C ALA A 593 25.14 7.32 31.55
N PRO A 594 23.79 7.26 31.62
CA PRO A 594 23.04 8.02 32.62
C PRO A 594 23.32 7.46 34.01
N ARG A 595 23.42 8.33 35.02
CA ARG A 595 23.46 7.86 36.41
C ARG A 595 22.07 7.40 36.84
N ALA A 596 22.01 6.52 37.84
CA ALA A 596 20.73 6.06 38.37
C ALA A 596 19.89 7.24 38.88
N GLY A 597 18.70 7.43 38.30
CA GLY A 597 17.77 8.53 38.63
C GLY A 597 17.91 9.79 37.77
N GLU A 598 18.89 9.88 36.86
CA GLU A 598 18.98 10.98 35.88
C GLU A 598 18.05 10.74 34.69
N TYR A 599 17.57 11.84 34.09
CA TYR A 599 16.72 11.79 32.90
C TYR A 599 17.48 11.24 31.69
N CYS A 600 16.99 10.15 31.11
CA CYS A 600 17.61 9.50 29.96
C CYS A 600 17.14 10.13 28.64
N VAL A 601 17.88 11.13 28.14
CA VAL A 601 17.60 11.74 26.83
C VAL A 601 17.56 10.69 25.71
N PRO A 602 18.58 9.81 25.52
CA PRO A 602 18.59 8.87 24.40
C PRO A 602 17.44 7.85 24.41
N CYS A 603 16.86 7.58 25.59
CA CYS A 603 15.74 6.65 25.74
C CYS A 603 14.45 7.18 25.10
N GLU A 604 14.26 8.50 25.07
CA GLU A 604 13.05 9.15 24.58
C GLU A 604 13.12 9.49 23.08
N LEU A 605 14.30 9.82 22.56
CA LEU A 605 14.47 10.39 21.21
C LEU A 605 13.79 9.60 20.09
N ARG A 606 13.95 8.26 20.07
CA ARG A 606 13.35 7.42 19.02
C ARG A 606 11.82 7.43 19.09
N GLN A 607 11.25 7.41 20.29
CA GLN A 607 9.80 7.46 20.49
C GLN A 607 9.22 8.82 20.08
N ARG A 608 10.04 9.88 20.15
CA ARG A 608 9.66 11.23 19.72
C ARG A 608 9.93 11.50 18.22
N GLY A 609 10.19 10.47 17.42
CA GLY A 609 10.30 10.57 15.96
C GLY A 609 11.68 10.98 15.43
N VAL A 610 12.70 11.10 16.28
CA VAL A 610 14.07 11.43 15.87
C VAL A 610 14.72 10.21 15.21
N ARG A 611 15.16 10.37 13.96
CA ARG A 611 15.84 9.31 13.20
C ARG A 611 17.35 9.31 13.33
N GLN A 612 17.96 10.49 13.47
CA GLN A 612 19.40 10.66 13.44
C GLN A 612 19.85 11.81 14.35
N VAL A 613 20.99 11.62 14.99
CA VAL A 613 21.63 12.59 15.89
C VAL A 613 23.01 12.97 15.35
N SER A 614 23.27 14.25 15.13
CA SER A 614 24.63 14.77 14.88
C SER A 614 25.29 15.09 16.23
N LEU A 615 26.30 14.31 16.60
CA LEU A 615 27.01 14.43 17.86
C LEU A 615 28.04 15.56 17.77
N MET A 616 27.77 16.65 18.48
CA MET A 616 28.71 17.76 18.62
C MET A 616 29.84 17.35 19.55
N ILE A 617 30.99 16.99 18.96
CA ILE A 617 32.21 16.57 19.65
C ILE A 617 33.36 17.47 19.18
N TYR A 618 33.41 18.71 19.68
CA TYR A 618 34.44 19.66 19.28
C TYR A 618 35.78 19.34 19.95
N THR A 619 36.61 18.58 19.24
CA THR A 619 38.01 18.36 19.59
C THR A 619 38.84 18.13 18.33
N ARG A 620 40.02 18.73 18.28
CA ARG A 620 41.03 18.50 17.24
C ARG A 620 41.72 17.14 17.39
N ASN A 621 41.55 16.46 18.53
CA ASN A 621 42.03 15.09 18.70
C ASN A 621 41.08 14.10 17.99
N ALA A 622 41.39 13.81 16.72
CA ALA A 622 40.59 12.93 15.88
C ALA A 622 40.38 11.51 16.43
N ALA A 623 41.35 10.98 17.20
CA ALA A 623 41.22 9.68 17.83
C ALA A 623 40.18 9.71 18.95
N ARG A 624 40.22 10.75 19.79
CA ARG A 624 39.28 10.96 20.88
C ARG A 624 37.85 11.21 20.36
N SER A 625 37.69 12.01 19.29
CA SER A 625 36.36 12.25 18.71
C SER A 625 35.75 10.96 18.15
N ALA A 626 36.57 10.14 17.48
CA ALA A 626 36.12 8.87 16.94
C ALA A 626 35.81 7.83 18.04
N GLU A 627 36.64 7.75 19.08
CA GLU A 627 36.39 6.87 20.23
C GLU A 627 35.05 7.20 20.91
N LEU A 628 34.82 8.48 21.22
CA LEU A 628 33.58 8.94 21.85
C LEU A 628 32.35 8.64 20.97
N ALA A 629 32.42 8.95 19.67
CA ALA A 629 31.33 8.68 18.74
C ALA A 629 31.02 7.18 18.63
N ALA A 630 32.06 6.34 18.54
CA ALA A 630 31.91 4.89 18.47
C ALA A 630 31.33 4.30 19.77
N ASP A 631 31.78 4.77 20.93
CA ASP A 631 31.25 4.35 22.24
C ASP A 631 29.77 4.72 22.40
N ILE A 632 29.39 5.93 21.99
CA ILE A 632 28.00 6.38 22.00
C ILE A 632 27.15 5.53 21.07
N ALA A 633 27.60 5.30 19.83
CA ALA A 633 26.87 4.50 18.85
C ALA A 633 26.67 3.05 19.31
N ARG A 634 27.71 2.42 19.90
CA ARG A 634 27.59 1.08 20.50
C ARG A 634 26.63 1.02 21.67
N ARG A 635 26.60 2.08 22.50
CA ARG A 635 25.71 2.15 23.68
C ARG A 635 24.25 2.28 23.29
N TRP A 636 23.95 2.98 22.19
CA TRP A 636 22.60 3.30 21.76
C TRP A 636 22.29 2.78 20.35
N PRO A 637 22.23 1.46 20.14
CA PRO A 637 22.05 0.87 18.80
C PRO A 637 20.69 1.17 18.16
N GLY A 638 19.73 1.69 18.93
CA GLY A 638 18.42 2.12 18.43
C GLY A 638 18.40 3.50 17.78
N LEU A 639 19.52 4.23 17.79
CA LEU A 639 19.67 5.57 17.21
C LEU A 639 20.75 5.57 16.13
N SER A 640 20.59 6.41 15.11
CA SER A 640 21.63 6.64 14.09
C SER A 640 22.43 7.88 14.44
N PHE A 641 23.76 7.84 14.30
CA PHE A 641 24.62 8.94 14.70
C PHE A 641 25.45 9.49 13.54
N ARG A 642 25.77 10.78 13.60
CA ARG A 642 26.79 11.44 12.76
C ARG A 642 27.77 12.18 13.66
N LEU A 643 28.97 12.42 13.17
CA LEU A 643 29.98 13.21 13.89
C LEU A 643 29.91 14.66 13.42
N ALA A 644 29.63 15.62 14.29
CA ALA A 644 29.81 17.04 13.97
C ALA A 644 31.22 17.51 14.40
N GLN A 645 31.89 18.26 13.54
CA GLN A 645 33.21 18.86 13.79
C GLN A 645 33.21 20.31 13.34
N SER A 646 33.87 21.18 14.12
CA SER A 646 33.96 22.60 13.77
C SER A 646 35.25 22.93 13.01
N VAL A 647 35.13 23.84 12.04
CA VAL A 647 36.21 24.51 11.30
C VAL A 647 36.23 26.03 11.59
N GLU A 648 35.45 26.47 12.58
CA GLU A 648 35.31 27.89 12.91
C GLU A 648 36.55 28.44 13.63
N PRO A 649 37.04 29.64 13.26
CA PRO A 649 38.23 30.24 13.88
C PRO A 649 37.98 30.79 15.29
N GLN A 650 36.71 31.03 15.68
CA GLN A 650 36.37 31.53 17.01
C GLN A 650 36.53 30.51 18.14
N LEU A 651 36.51 29.21 17.84
CA LEU A 651 36.73 28.15 18.83
C LEU A 651 38.22 27.98 19.12
N ALA A 652 38.53 27.42 20.29
CA ALA A 652 39.90 27.16 20.68
C ALA A 652 40.60 26.20 19.70
N ALA A 653 41.92 26.33 19.55
CA ALA A 653 42.71 25.56 18.57
C ALA A 653 42.67 24.04 18.82
N ASP A 654 42.33 23.61 20.03
CA ASP A 654 42.12 22.23 20.43
C ASP A 654 40.68 21.72 20.22
N GLU A 655 39.75 22.60 19.84
CA GLU A 655 38.33 22.30 19.57
C GLU A 655 37.96 22.42 18.08
N SER A 656 38.75 23.17 17.29
CA SER A 656 38.48 23.47 15.89
C SER A 656 39.56 23.05 14.90
N TRP A 657 39.10 22.73 13.69
CA TRP A 657 39.90 22.38 12.52
C TRP A 657 40.23 23.59 11.62
N SER A 658 39.96 24.82 12.05
CA SER A 658 40.15 26.06 11.28
C SER A 658 41.53 26.23 10.61
N ALA A 659 42.61 25.77 11.25
CA ALA A 659 43.97 25.83 10.71
C ALA A 659 44.32 24.68 9.72
N ALA A 660 43.40 23.76 9.42
CA ALA A 660 43.65 22.62 8.54
C ALA A 660 43.32 22.94 7.08
N SER A 661 44.13 22.45 6.15
CA SER A 661 43.84 22.57 4.72
C SER A 661 42.76 21.59 4.26
N ARG A 662 42.11 21.88 3.13
CA ARG A 662 41.09 21.00 2.54
C ARG A 662 41.57 19.56 2.34
N ALA A 663 42.81 19.36 1.90
CA ALA A 663 43.40 18.04 1.74
C ALA A 663 43.56 17.30 3.09
N GLN A 664 43.91 18.01 4.15
CA GLN A 664 44.00 17.45 5.50
C GLN A 664 42.62 17.04 6.02
N LEU A 665 41.59 17.86 5.79
CA LEU A 665 40.21 17.54 6.17
C LEU A 665 39.69 16.32 5.40
N GLN A 666 39.91 16.24 4.08
CA GLN A 666 39.51 15.08 3.28
C GLN A 666 40.19 13.78 3.73
N ALA A 667 41.50 13.83 3.99
CA ALA A 667 42.23 12.68 4.53
C ALA A 667 41.76 12.29 5.95
N GLN A 668 41.31 13.25 6.75
CA GLN A 668 40.73 12.99 8.06
C GLN A 668 39.31 12.38 7.96
N THR A 669 38.47 12.88 7.05
CA THR A 669 37.15 12.29 6.73
C THR A 669 37.28 10.82 6.34
N GLU A 670 38.27 10.48 5.50
CA GLU A 670 38.51 9.10 5.08
C GLU A 670 38.94 8.20 6.25
N ARG A 671 39.78 8.71 7.16
CA ARG A 671 40.15 7.97 8.38
C ARG A 671 38.95 7.74 9.29
N TRP A 672 38.11 8.76 9.49
CA TRP A 672 36.88 8.60 10.27
C TRP A 672 35.91 7.65 9.61
N ARG A 673 35.77 7.66 8.27
CA ARG A 673 34.96 6.68 7.55
C ARG A 673 35.37 5.26 7.90
N GLN A 674 36.65 4.94 7.77
CA GLN A 674 37.16 3.58 8.03
C GLN A 674 36.94 3.14 9.49
N GLN A 675 37.04 4.07 10.44
CA GLN A 675 36.90 3.78 11.87
C GLN A 675 35.43 3.73 12.36
N LEU A 676 34.59 4.64 11.87
CA LEU A 676 33.26 4.91 12.42
C LEU A 676 32.12 4.28 11.62
N GLN A 677 32.27 4.12 10.30
CA GLN A 677 31.26 3.47 9.47
C GLN A 677 30.93 2.04 9.94
N PRO A 678 31.91 1.19 10.34
CA PRO A 678 31.61 -0.13 10.91
C PRO A 678 30.85 -0.08 12.25
N GLN A 679 30.87 1.06 12.94
CA GLN A 679 30.20 1.29 14.23
C GLN A 679 28.83 1.96 14.06
N ALA A 680 28.25 1.91 12.86
CA ALA A 680 26.94 2.50 12.51
C ALA A 680 26.87 4.04 12.62
N VAL A 681 28.00 4.74 12.50
CA VAL A 681 28.02 6.20 12.36
C VAL A 681 27.95 6.59 10.89
N ALA A 682 26.98 7.46 10.57
CA ALA A 682 26.51 7.77 9.23
C ALA A 682 27.37 8.71 8.38
N GLY A 683 28.34 9.37 9.01
CA GLY A 683 29.18 10.34 8.35
C GLY A 683 29.65 11.44 9.27
N ILE A 684 30.13 12.51 8.64
CA ILE A 684 30.61 13.70 9.31
C ILE A 684 29.89 14.95 8.80
N ASP A 685 29.63 15.89 9.69
CA ASP A 685 29.08 17.21 9.39
C ASP A 685 30.06 18.30 9.83
N TRP A 686 30.40 19.20 8.92
CA TRP A 686 31.29 20.33 9.19
C TRP A 686 30.51 21.58 9.58
N GLN A 687 30.95 22.28 10.63
CA GLN A 687 30.38 23.55 11.09
C GLN A 687 31.45 24.65 11.06
N ASP A 688 31.34 25.72 10.29
CA ASP A 688 30.33 26.11 9.30
C ASP A 688 30.97 26.25 7.89
N TRP A 689 30.15 26.18 6.82
CA TRP A 689 30.62 26.27 5.44
C TRP A 689 31.42 27.54 5.13
N SER A 690 31.06 28.67 5.75
CA SER A 690 31.76 29.96 5.56
C SER A 690 33.25 29.91 5.93
N HIS A 691 33.63 28.98 6.80
CA HIS A 691 35.01 28.79 7.27
C HIS A 691 35.67 27.51 6.74
N TYR A 692 34.97 26.73 5.94
CA TYR A 692 35.55 25.55 5.30
C TYR A 692 36.57 25.97 4.22
N PRO A 693 37.77 25.36 4.16
CA PRO A 693 38.79 25.75 3.19
C PRO A 693 38.38 25.35 1.76
N HIS A 694 38.24 26.34 0.85
CA HIS A 694 37.82 26.14 -0.55
C HIS A 694 38.97 26.09 -1.54
#